data_AF-A0A2P8WI05-F1
#
_entry.id   AF-A0A2P8WI05-F1
#
_cell.length_a   1.000
_cell.length_b   1.000
_cell.length_c   1.000
_cell.angle_alpha   90.00
_cell.angle_beta   90.00
_cell.angle_gamma   90.00
#
_symmetry.space_group_name_H-M   'P 1'
#
loop_
_entity.id
_entity.type
_entity.pdbx_description
1 polymer ?
#
loop_
_entity_poly.entity_id
_entity_poly.type
_entity_poly.pdbx_seq_one_letter_code
_entity_poly.pdbx_strand_id
1 'polypeptide(L)'
;AGKWKQYSYPNYLEDLKPYQVVLCPDRDEPGVKHCEEIEADLIDHGIPVAGWLYAFPDSYLWQRLPKSGGADVADWIADGATRDDILGAVEARRVAPVSPEPVTGPSIQLEEKHCSMRVQYHQIRNEVGDQLRYNLLTKGIELDGEALDVDDLQVKLAVENNIQAADNHFQKIVSSIAREKPFSPVVEYLDQVHQQHGHSTTILDNLAARYFGATHPLHDRYIRKTLIAAVARAYEHGCKVDTACILQGRQGANKSTFFKVLASDAWFDDSLGNASDKDERLKLHKVWFVEWAELETVFKRRDVATVKAFLSSSRDLIRPPYGREVKEFDRPSIIVGTTNEIEFLSDPTGSRRYWVVPVARKIDITQLAKERDAIWGAAVAAYRAGEQWWLSDDDQALSDELNQEYATQDPWANAVEAYLSELAGDEVTVDQILENCIHLDLDKQTKGAEMRIAGILKQGGWTKERRRAGGRRFMVWTRSEMKEISFFTERGVAGVATTAEPSKNQSFQAGHTLATPIDRGVAGVASQGTQCDGDVCQSSKVATPGHTSKTRCGQPQTFSEQGLEAKWPHRPHLDRRLKVDGAGFQVGDAVRKAGKTGWRGEIVRIVSPTHVDVKWTGEKHPQQMAIADLQLILDQAQSSPSLNGTHHNGHS
;
A
#
# COMPACT_ATOMS: atom_id res chain seq x y z
N ALA A 1 48.93 7.72 19.13
CA ALA A 1 48.83 9.20 19.14
C ALA A 1 47.38 9.60 19.44
N GLY A 2 47.11 10.43 20.46
CA GLY A 2 45.70 10.76 20.77
C GLY A 2 45.41 11.85 21.81
N LYS A 3 46.04 11.84 23.00
CA LYS A 3 45.66 12.80 24.09
C LYS A 3 46.80 13.55 24.77
N TRP A 4 48.01 12.98 24.89
CA TRP A 4 49.11 13.62 25.64
C TRP A 4 49.94 14.65 24.84
N LYS A 5 49.85 14.65 23.50
CA LYS A 5 50.72 15.48 22.65
C LYS A 5 50.33 16.97 22.56
N GLN A 6 49.27 17.41 23.23
CA GLN A 6 48.75 18.78 23.09
C GLN A 6 48.46 19.57 24.37
N TYR A 7 48.42 18.98 25.58
CA TYR A 7 48.26 19.77 26.81
C TYR A 7 49.00 19.23 28.05
N SER A 8 49.85 20.11 28.60
CA SER A 8 49.99 20.36 30.05
C SER A 8 50.84 19.44 30.94
N TYR A 9 51.99 18.95 30.47
CA TYR A 9 53.15 18.76 31.37
C TYR A 9 54.47 19.21 30.69
N PRO A 10 54.77 20.53 30.68
CA PRO A 10 56.07 21.01 30.20
C PRO A 10 57.20 20.39 31.03
N ASN A 11 58.26 19.95 30.35
CA ASN A 11 59.42 19.26 30.93
C ASN A 11 59.21 17.81 31.39
N TYR A 12 58.15 17.08 30.97
CA TYR A 12 57.97 15.67 31.38
C TYR A 12 59.21 14.78 31.12
N LEU A 13 59.95 15.02 30.04
CA LEU A 13 61.18 14.31 29.74
C LEU A 13 62.29 14.57 30.77
N GLU A 14 62.45 15.81 31.26
CA GLU A 14 63.43 16.11 32.32
C GLU A 14 63.03 15.47 33.64
N ASP A 15 61.73 15.52 33.96
CA ASP A 15 61.20 15.00 35.23
C ASP A 15 61.15 13.46 35.26
N LEU A 16 61.15 12.79 34.10
CA LEU A 16 61.25 11.32 34.00
C LEU A 16 62.69 10.78 34.01
N LYS A 17 63.71 11.57 33.65
CA LYS A 17 65.14 11.15 33.66
C LYS A 17 65.63 10.46 34.95
N PRO A 18 65.24 10.87 36.17
CA PRO A 18 65.71 10.21 37.40
C PRO A 18 64.94 8.94 37.77
N TYR A 19 63.89 8.56 37.03
CA TYR A 19 63.01 7.45 37.37
C TYR A 19 63.10 6.28 36.38
N GLN A 20 62.71 5.09 36.84
CA GLN A 20 62.46 3.94 35.97
C GLN A 20 61.02 4.01 35.46
N VAL A 21 60.85 4.10 34.14
CA VAL A 21 59.52 4.22 33.51
C VAL A 21 58.98 2.84 33.16
N VAL A 22 57.75 2.54 33.58
CA VAL A 22 57.00 1.34 33.17
C VAL A 22 55.80 1.78 32.34
N LEU A 23 55.59 1.16 31.18
CA LEU A 23 54.46 1.47 30.29
C LEU A 23 53.31 0.51 30.55
N CYS A 24 52.09 1.04 30.69
CA CYS A 24 50.89 0.26 30.97
C CYS A 24 49.86 0.49 29.85
N PRO A 25 49.82 -0.35 28.80
CA PRO A 25 48.81 -0.25 27.75
C PRO A 25 47.45 -0.77 28.22
N ASP A 26 46.39 -0.16 27.71
CA ASP A 26 45.06 -0.76 27.70
C ASP A 26 45.09 -2.05 26.87
N ARG A 27 44.33 -3.07 27.26
CA ARG A 27 44.30 -4.38 26.56
C ARG A 27 43.46 -4.33 25.27
N ASP A 28 43.82 -3.45 24.34
CA ASP A 28 43.28 -3.34 22.98
C ASP A 28 44.34 -2.90 21.93
N GLU A 29 44.00 -3.02 20.64
CA GLU A 29 44.91 -2.66 19.53
C GLU A 29 45.36 -1.17 19.61
N PRO A 30 44.49 -0.18 19.90
CA PRO A 30 44.90 1.22 20.05
C PRO A 30 45.81 1.49 21.27
N GLY A 31 45.54 0.88 22.42
CA GLY A 31 46.28 1.08 23.67
C GLY A 31 47.73 0.62 23.55
N VAL A 32 47.94 -0.62 23.07
CA VAL A 32 49.30 -1.17 22.83
C VAL A 32 50.07 -0.30 21.86
N LYS A 33 49.48 0.04 20.70
CA LYS A 33 50.12 0.90 19.70
C LYS A 33 50.45 2.29 20.26
N HIS A 34 49.62 2.86 21.14
CA HIS A 34 49.94 4.14 21.76
C HIS A 34 51.15 4.04 22.70
N CYS A 35 51.28 2.96 23.47
CA CYS A 35 52.47 2.73 24.29
C CYS A 35 53.73 2.46 23.46
N GLU A 36 53.64 1.80 22.30
CA GLU A 36 54.78 1.63 21.38
C GLU A 36 55.30 2.99 20.87
N GLU A 37 54.41 3.91 20.52
CA GLU A 37 54.78 5.28 20.13
C GLU A 37 55.43 6.08 21.29
N ILE A 38 55.01 5.84 22.54
CA ILE A 38 55.60 6.48 23.74
C ILE A 38 56.97 5.87 24.05
N GLU A 39 57.12 4.55 23.92
CA GLU A 39 58.40 3.86 24.11
C GLU A 39 59.47 4.39 23.14
N ALA A 40 59.11 4.55 21.86
CA ALA A 40 60.00 5.13 20.87
C ALA A 40 60.43 6.57 21.23
N ASP A 41 59.48 7.42 21.62
CA ASP A 41 59.73 8.81 22.04
C ASP A 41 60.64 8.90 23.27
N LEU A 42 60.46 8.02 24.26
CA LEU A 42 61.33 7.95 25.45
C LEU A 42 62.75 7.48 25.10
N ILE A 43 62.88 6.47 24.23
CA ILE A 43 64.18 5.94 23.78
C ILE A 43 64.95 7.01 22.98
N ASP A 44 64.30 7.74 22.08
CA ASP A 44 64.91 8.82 21.29
C ASP A 44 65.46 9.96 22.17
N HIS A 45 64.85 10.18 23.35
CA HIS A 45 65.31 11.15 24.34
C HIS A 45 66.23 10.56 25.43
N GLY A 46 66.65 9.30 25.29
CA GLY A 46 67.61 8.63 26.17
C GLY A 46 67.06 8.18 27.53
N ILE A 47 65.73 8.05 27.67
CA ILE A 47 65.06 7.61 28.90
C ILE A 47 64.73 6.11 28.77
N PRO A 48 65.33 5.22 29.60
CA PRO A 48 65.11 3.79 29.49
C PRO A 48 63.74 3.38 30.05
N VAL A 49 62.96 2.65 29.26
CA VAL A 49 61.76 1.95 29.72
C VAL A 49 62.20 0.65 30.43
N ALA A 50 61.83 0.52 31.69
CA ALA A 50 62.19 -0.61 32.55
C ALA A 50 61.35 -1.87 32.29
N GLY A 51 60.15 -1.71 31.74
CA GLY A 51 59.26 -2.82 31.40
C GLY A 51 57.86 -2.36 30.99
N TRP A 52 57.01 -3.33 30.69
CA TRP A 52 55.61 -3.17 30.33
C TRP A 52 54.73 -3.88 31.36
N LEU A 53 53.69 -3.22 31.84
CA LEU A 53 52.69 -3.75 32.77
C LEU A 53 51.46 -4.20 31.98
N TYR A 54 51.24 -5.51 31.90
CA TYR A 54 50.10 -6.08 31.19
C TYR A 54 48.95 -6.40 32.15
N ALA A 55 47.93 -5.53 32.19
CA ALA A 55 46.73 -5.76 33.00
C ALA A 55 46.06 -7.11 32.67
N PHE A 56 45.77 -7.90 33.71
CA PHE A 56 45.39 -9.32 33.58
C PHE A 56 46.39 -10.11 32.71
N PRO A 57 47.62 -10.37 33.20
CA PRO A 57 48.74 -10.83 32.36
C PRO A 57 48.49 -12.19 31.68
N ASP A 58 47.76 -13.08 32.35
CA ASP A 58 47.37 -14.41 31.86
C ASP A 58 46.18 -14.41 30.89
N SER A 59 45.59 -13.25 30.60
CA SER A 59 44.45 -13.18 29.69
C SER A 59 44.82 -13.57 28.27
N TYR A 60 44.13 -14.58 27.72
CA TYR A 60 44.26 -14.98 26.32
C TYR A 60 44.00 -13.83 25.32
N LEU A 61 43.32 -12.77 25.76
CA LEU A 61 43.06 -11.57 24.94
C LEU A 61 44.34 -10.80 24.61
N TRP A 62 45.45 -10.97 25.35
CA TRP A 62 46.77 -10.45 24.93
C TRP A 62 47.31 -11.12 23.66
N GLN A 63 46.82 -12.31 23.30
CA GLN A 63 47.14 -13.00 22.04
C GLN A 63 46.19 -12.61 20.89
N ARG A 64 45.06 -11.96 21.21
CA ARG A 64 44.05 -11.51 20.25
C ARG A 64 43.33 -10.26 20.78
N LEU A 65 44.01 -9.12 20.65
CA LEU A 65 43.54 -7.85 21.17
C LEU A 65 42.18 -7.47 20.54
N PRO A 66 41.23 -6.92 21.33
CA PRO A 66 40.04 -6.29 20.78
C PRO A 66 40.40 -4.98 20.05
N LYS A 67 39.54 -4.53 19.15
CA LYS A 67 39.76 -3.32 18.34
C LYS A 67 39.57 -2.00 19.09
N SER A 68 38.93 -2.04 20.26
CA SER A 68 38.64 -0.89 21.12
C SER A 68 37.99 -1.36 22.42
N GLY A 69 38.17 -0.63 23.52
CA GLY A 69 37.52 -0.92 24.79
C GLY A 69 38.19 -2.08 25.52
N GLY A 70 39.52 -2.13 25.45
CA GLY A 70 40.34 -2.99 26.28
C GLY A 70 40.14 -2.69 27.77
N ALA A 71 40.42 -3.69 28.61
CA ALA A 71 40.50 -3.46 30.05
C ALA A 71 41.83 -2.80 30.39
N ASP A 72 41.82 -1.85 31.33
CA ASP A 72 43.02 -1.15 31.81
C ASP A 72 43.49 -1.68 33.18
N VAL A 73 44.49 -1.01 33.78
CA VAL A 73 44.98 -1.36 35.13
C VAL A 73 44.01 -0.96 36.25
N ALA A 74 43.17 0.05 36.05
CA ALA A 74 42.14 0.44 37.02
C ALA A 74 41.01 -0.60 37.06
N ASP A 75 40.62 -1.17 35.91
CA ASP A 75 39.73 -2.33 35.82
C ASP A 75 40.31 -3.54 36.58
N TRP A 76 41.62 -3.79 36.43
CA TRP A 76 42.26 -4.92 37.12
C TRP A 76 42.37 -4.71 38.64
N ILE A 77 42.63 -3.48 39.09
CA ILE A 77 42.57 -3.10 40.52
C ILE A 77 41.14 -3.24 41.05
N ALA A 78 40.12 -2.86 40.26
CA ALA A 78 38.71 -3.02 40.64
C ALA A 78 38.27 -4.49 40.72
N ASP A 79 38.85 -5.37 39.91
CA ASP A 79 38.67 -6.83 39.97
C ASP A 79 39.46 -7.50 41.12
N GLY A 80 40.25 -6.71 41.87
CA GLY A 80 40.90 -7.14 43.12
C GLY A 80 42.41 -7.39 43.04
N ALA A 81 43.10 -6.95 41.98
CA ALA A 81 44.55 -7.09 41.89
C ALA A 81 45.28 -6.43 43.08
N THR A 82 46.18 -7.18 43.70
CA THR A 82 47.01 -6.66 44.80
C THR A 82 48.24 -5.93 44.27
N ARG A 83 48.95 -5.23 45.15
CA ARG A 83 50.23 -4.59 44.83
C ARG A 83 51.25 -5.58 44.27
N ASP A 84 51.29 -6.79 44.81
CA ASP A 84 52.29 -7.79 44.44
C ASP A 84 51.95 -8.41 43.07
N ASP A 85 50.66 -8.56 42.74
CA ASP A 85 50.21 -8.98 41.40
C ASP A 85 50.61 -7.95 40.34
N ILE A 86 50.40 -6.66 40.63
CA ILE A 86 50.74 -5.55 39.72
C ILE A 86 52.25 -5.47 39.50
N LEU A 87 53.06 -5.59 40.56
CA LEU A 87 54.52 -5.58 40.43
C LEU A 87 55.05 -6.84 39.75
N GLY A 88 54.40 -8.00 39.96
CA GLY A 88 54.74 -9.26 39.30
C GLY A 88 54.38 -9.32 37.81
N ALA A 89 53.45 -8.47 37.35
CA ALA A 89 53.03 -8.37 35.95
C ALA A 89 53.82 -7.35 35.11
N VAL A 90 54.89 -6.76 35.66
CA VAL A 90 55.85 -5.95 34.90
C VAL A 90 56.87 -6.88 34.26
N GLU A 91 56.86 -6.96 32.93
CA GLU A 91 57.76 -7.82 32.16
C GLU A 91 58.36 -7.09 30.95
N ALA A 92 59.27 -7.76 30.22
CA ALA A 92 59.77 -7.24 28.96
C ALA A 92 58.64 -7.17 27.91
N ARG A 93 58.68 -6.17 27.02
CA ARG A 93 57.66 -5.99 25.97
C ARG A 93 57.46 -7.30 25.20
N ARG A 94 56.21 -7.77 25.12
CA ARG A 94 55.81 -8.94 24.34
C ARG A 94 56.00 -8.68 22.85
N VAL A 95 57.20 -8.93 22.32
CA VAL A 95 57.46 -8.86 20.88
C VAL A 95 56.79 -10.05 20.20
N ALA A 96 55.90 -9.78 19.24
CA ALA A 96 55.29 -10.83 18.43
C ALA A 96 56.39 -11.65 17.72
N PRO A 97 56.41 -12.99 17.84
CA PRO A 97 57.49 -13.79 17.30
C PRO A 97 57.53 -13.70 15.78
N VAL A 98 58.68 -13.31 15.24
CA VAL A 98 58.96 -13.38 13.80
C VAL A 98 58.92 -14.86 13.39
N SER A 99 58.03 -15.20 12.46
CA SER A 99 57.79 -16.59 12.07
C SER A 99 59.07 -17.25 11.53
N PRO A 100 59.53 -18.37 12.11
CA PRO A 100 60.58 -19.18 11.51
C PRO A 100 60.12 -19.81 10.19
N GLU A 101 61.08 -20.12 9.30
CA GLU A 101 60.80 -20.92 8.10
C GLU A 101 60.28 -22.33 8.46
N PRO A 102 59.43 -22.95 7.61
CA PRO A 102 58.65 -24.11 8.02
C PRO A 102 59.48 -25.40 8.09
N VAL A 103 59.85 -25.80 9.32
CA VAL A 103 60.27 -27.18 9.60
C VAL A 103 59.03 -28.08 9.59
N THR A 104 59.05 -29.10 8.74
CA THR A 104 57.93 -30.03 8.54
C THR A 104 57.71 -30.97 9.74
N GLY A 105 56.94 -30.51 10.72
CA GLY A 105 56.22 -31.35 11.68
C GLY A 105 54.76 -31.58 11.25
N PRO A 106 54.04 -32.58 11.80
CA PRO A 106 52.66 -32.86 11.41
C PRO A 106 51.77 -31.67 11.77
N SER A 107 51.28 -30.98 10.75
CA SER A 107 50.43 -29.80 10.89
C SER A 107 49.11 -30.19 11.55
N ILE A 108 48.89 -29.70 12.76
CA ILE A 108 47.53 -29.56 13.30
C ILE A 108 46.87 -28.46 12.47
N GLN A 109 46.23 -28.88 11.38
CA GLN A 109 45.37 -28.01 10.58
C GLN A 109 44.20 -27.59 11.47
N LEU A 110 44.28 -26.37 12.01
CA LEU A 110 43.09 -25.67 12.47
C LEU A 110 42.28 -25.33 11.22
N GLU A 111 41.46 -26.29 10.77
CA GLU A 111 40.52 -26.11 9.67
C GLU A 111 39.72 -24.82 9.91
N GLU A 112 39.75 -23.90 8.96
CA GLU A 112 38.82 -22.79 8.96
C GLU A 112 37.41 -23.38 8.92
N LYS A 113 36.65 -23.25 10.01
CA LYS A 113 35.24 -23.62 10.05
C LYS A 113 34.44 -22.66 9.17
N HIS A 114 34.50 -22.89 7.86
CA HIS A 114 33.63 -22.25 6.90
C HIS A 114 32.18 -22.56 7.29
N CYS A 115 31.36 -21.53 7.41
CA CYS A 115 29.92 -21.71 7.55
C CYS A 115 29.42 -22.52 6.35
N SER A 116 28.83 -23.70 6.57
CA SER A 116 28.37 -24.59 5.48
C SER A 116 27.41 -23.86 4.53
N MET A 117 26.56 -22.99 5.07
CA MET A 117 25.66 -22.12 4.30
C MET A 117 26.42 -21.14 3.38
N ARG A 118 27.61 -20.66 3.75
CA ARG A 118 28.46 -19.81 2.87
C ARG A 118 29.00 -20.61 1.70
N VAL A 119 29.45 -21.84 1.93
CA VAL A 119 29.94 -22.73 0.86
C VAL A 119 28.80 -23.04 -0.11
N GLN A 120 27.66 -23.48 0.41
CA GLN A 120 26.43 -23.75 -0.35
C GLN A 120 25.96 -22.52 -1.13
N TYR A 121 25.99 -21.32 -0.51
CA TYR A 121 25.63 -20.07 -1.16
C TYR A 121 26.51 -19.76 -2.38
N HIS A 122 27.84 -19.89 -2.25
CA HIS A 122 28.74 -19.64 -3.38
C HIS A 122 28.61 -20.71 -4.47
N GLN A 123 28.42 -21.98 -4.12
CA GLN A 123 28.16 -23.05 -5.09
C GLN A 123 26.88 -22.77 -5.90
N ILE A 124 25.75 -22.55 -5.24
CA ILE A 124 24.45 -22.29 -5.90
C ILE A 124 24.52 -20.98 -6.72
N ARG A 125 25.18 -19.94 -6.19
CA ARG A 125 25.37 -18.67 -6.92
C ARG A 125 26.19 -18.84 -8.19
N ASN A 126 27.23 -19.67 -8.18
CA ASN A 126 28.08 -19.88 -9.34
C ASN A 126 27.37 -20.69 -10.45
N GLU A 127 26.56 -21.69 -10.09
CA GLU A 127 25.87 -22.52 -11.10
C GLU A 127 24.65 -21.83 -11.71
N VAL A 128 23.78 -21.22 -10.89
CA VAL A 128 22.46 -20.72 -11.33
C VAL A 128 22.17 -19.27 -10.93
N GLY A 129 23.06 -18.63 -10.16
CA GLY A 129 22.80 -17.32 -9.59
C GLY A 129 22.64 -16.19 -10.61
N ASP A 130 23.12 -16.36 -11.84
CA ASP A 130 22.90 -15.39 -12.89
C ASP A 130 21.52 -15.49 -13.57
N GLN A 131 20.94 -16.69 -13.60
CA GLN A 131 19.64 -17.03 -14.18
C GLN A 131 18.47 -16.73 -13.23
N LEU A 132 18.74 -16.75 -11.92
CA LEU A 132 17.76 -16.50 -10.87
C LEU A 132 17.30 -15.03 -10.85
N ARG A 133 15.99 -14.82 -10.94
CA ARG A 133 15.33 -13.50 -10.84
C ARG A 133 14.18 -13.53 -9.85
N TYR A 134 13.87 -12.40 -9.23
CA TYR A 134 12.73 -12.29 -8.30
C TYR A 134 11.58 -11.47 -8.92
N ASN A 135 10.46 -12.14 -9.19
CA ASN A 135 9.30 -11.53 -9.82
C ASN A 135 8.53 -10.68 -8.80
N LEU A 136 8.56 -9.36 -8.97
CA LEU A 136 7.91 -8.37 -8.12
C LEU A 136 6.38 -8.39 -8.23
N LEU A 137 5.80 -9.03 -9.24
CA LEU A 137 4.37 -9.25 -9.34
C LEU A 137 3.99 -10.53 -8.59
N THR A 138 4.34 -11.72 -9.09
CA THR A 138 3.91 -13.01 -8.51
C THR A 138 4.46 -13.28 -7.10
N LYS A 139 5.52 -12.54 -6.71
CA LYS A 139 6.37 -12.74 -5.53
C LYS A 139 7.16 -14.06 -5.53
N GLY A 140 7.19 -14.75 -6.67
CA GLY A 140 7.92 -15.98 -6.92
C GLY A 140 9.38 -15.75 -7.34
N ILE A 141 10.09 -16.85 -7.53
CA ILE A 141 11.43 -16.90 -8.10
C ILE A 141 11.29 -17.49 -9.51
N GLU A 142 12.08 -16.98 -10.43
CA GLU A 142 12.17 -17.51 -11.79
C GLU A 142 13.60 -17.93 -12.11
N LEU A 143 13.73 -18.92 -12.98
CA LEU A 143 14.98 -19.40 -13.55
C LEU A 143 14.82 -19.39 -15.08
N ASP A 144 15.71 -18.69 -15.78
CA ASP A 144 15.64 -18.50 -17.25
C ASP A 144 14.31 -17.93 -17.78
N GLY A 145 13.54 -17.25 -16.91
CA GLY A 145 12.23 -16.65 -17.23
C GLY A 145 11.02 -17.55 -16.98
N GLU A 146 11.23 -18.78 -16.50
CA GLU A 146 10.15 -19.70 -16.10
C GLU A 146 10.00 -19.76 -14.59
N ALA A 147 8.77 -20.02 -14.12
CA ALA A 147 8.48 -20.13 -12.69
C ALA A 147 9.22 -21.31 -12.05
N LEU A 148 10.03 -21.03 -11.04
CA LEU A 148 10.92 -22.01 -10.44
C LEU A 148 10.22 -22.88 -9.40
N ASP A 149 10.17 -24.19 -9.62
CA ASP A 149 10.06 -25.15 -8.52
C ASP A 149 11.45 -25.30 -7.84
N VAL A 150 11.49 -24.95 -6.56
CA VAL A 150 12.74 -24.89 -5.79
C VAL A 150 13.19 -26.29 -5.37
N ASP A 151 12.26 -27.23 -5.19
CA ASP A 151 12.58 -28.59 -4.76
C ASP A 151 13.12 -29.40 -5.96
N ASP A 152 12.56 -29.21 -7.16
CA ASP A 152 13.12 -29.77 -8.40
C ASP A 152 14.54 -29.23 -8.69
N LEU A 153 14.78 -27.93 -8.49
CA LEU A 153 16.12 -27.35 -8.63
C LEU A 153 17.11 -27.92 -7.62
N GLN A 154 16.67 -28.17 -6.38
CA GLN A 154 17.50 -28.79 -5.34
C GLN A 154 17.92 -30.21 -5.75
N VAL A 155 16.99 -31.00 -6.29
CA VAL A 155 17.29 -32.34 -6.83
C VAL A 155 18.25 -32.25 -8.02
N LYS A 156 18.02 -31.33 -8.96
CA LYS A 156 18.87 -31.13 -10.13
C LYS A 156 20.32 -30.80 -9.74
N LEU A 157 20.54 -29.79 -8.89
CA LEU A 157 21.89 -29.38 -8.46
C LEU A 157 22.60 -30.47 -7.62
N ALA A 158 21.85 -31.29 -6.89
CA ALA A 158 22.40 -32.45 -6.18
C ALA A 158 22.88 -33.55 -7.13
N VAL A 159 22.13 -33.85 -8.20
CA VAL A 159 22.44 -34.91 -9.16
C VAL A 159 23.50 -34.49 -10.19
N GLU A 160 23.38 -33.29 -10.75
CA GLU A 160 24.21 -32.82 -11.87
C GLU A 160 25.50 -32.13 -11.39
N ASN A 161 25.45 -31.36 -10.30
CA ASN A 161 26.55 -30.51 -9.83
C ASN A 161 27.14 -30.98 -8.48
N ASN A 162 26.61 -32.06 -7.88
CA ASN A 162 27.00 -32.57 -6.55
C ASN A 162 26.89 -31.52 -5.43
N ILE A 163 25.91 -30.62 -5.52
CA ILE A 163 25.65 -29.56 -4.52
C ILE A 163 24.56 -30.03 -3.56
N GLN A 164 24.95 -30.33 -2.32
CA GLN A 164 24.00 -30.72 -1.26
C GLN A 164 23.79 -29.60 -0.24
N ALA A 165 22.54 -29.18 -0.09
CA ALA A 165 22.08 -28.31 1.00
C ALA A 165 20.84 -28.91 1.67
N ALA A 166 20.63 -28.55 2.95
CA ALA A 166 19.37 -28.84 3.62
C ALA A 166 18.29 -27.87 3.12
N ASP A 167 17.05 -28.31 2.97
CA ASP A 167 15.97 -27.61 2.25
C ASP A 167 15.77 -26.17 2.74
N ASN A 168 15.74 -25.97 4.07
CA ASN A 168 15.62 -24.66 4.72
C ASN A 168 16.84 -23.73 4.48
N HIS A 169 18.02 -24.27 4.16
CA HIS A 169 19.16 -23.49 3.69
C HIS A 169 19.04 -23.20 2.19
N PHE A 170 18.72 -24.22 1.39
CA PHE A 170 18.57 -24.11 -0.05
C PHE A 170 17.55 -23.05 -0.45
N GLN A 171 16.32 -23.17 0.07
CA GLN A 171 15.24 -22.21 -0.18
C GLN A 171 15.63 -20.78 0.23
N LYS A 172 16.37 -20.58 1.33
CA LYS A 172 16.86 -19.26 1.74
C LYS A 172 17.96 -18.71 0.84
N ILE A 173 18.89 -19.56 0.40
CA ILE A 173 19.99 -19.19 -0.50
C ILE A 173 19.42 -18.75 -1.85
N VAL A 174 18.61 -19.59 -2.49
CA VAL A 174 17.95 -19.27 -3.78
C VAL A 174 17.09 -18.00 -3.64
N SER A 175 16.30 -17.89 -2.57
CA SER A 175 15.50 -16.69 -2.29
C SER A 175 16.32 -15.44 -1.96
N SER A 176 17.59 -15.58 -1.56
CA SER A 176 18.49 -14.45 -1.34
C SER A 176 19.08 -13.99 -2.66
N ILE A 177 19.62 -14.93 -3.46
CA ILE A 177 20.26 -14.65 -4.75
C ILE A 177 19.24 -14.05 -5.74
N ALA A 178 18.05 -14.64 -5.87
CA ALA A 178 17.00 -14.12 -6.75
C ALA A 178 16.61 -12.67 -6.42
N ARG A 179 16.60 -12.30 -5.12
CA ARG A 179 16.27 -10.93 -4.66
C ARG A 179 17.36 -9.90 -4.93
N GLU A 180 18.56 -10.32 -5.34
CA GLU A 180 19.58 -9.41 -5.88
C GLU A 180 19.22 -8.95 -7.31
N LYS A 181 18.36 -9.69 -8.02
CA LYS A 181 17.84 -9.37 -9.36
C LYS A 181 16.31 -9.28 -9.39
N PRO A 182 15.69 -8.31 -8.67
CA PRO A 182 14.25 -8.10 -8.71
C PRO A 182 13.84 -7.47 -10.05
N PHE A 183 12.68 -7.88 -10.57
CA PHE A 183 12.11 -7.31 -11.80
C PHE A 183 10.58 -7.32 -11.77
N SER A 184 9.93 -6.50 -12.58
CA SER A 184 8.47 -6.51 -12.76
C SER A 184 8.15 -6.89 -14.20
N PRO A 185 7.48 -8.03 -14.47
CA PRO A 185 7.20 -8.48 -15.84
C PRO A 185 6.30 -7.49 -16.61
N VAL A 186 5.40 -6.82 -15.89
CA VAL A 186 4.53 -5.78 -16.45
C VAL A 186 5.36 -4.55 -16.85
N VAL A 187 6.31 -4.11 -16.03
CA VAL A 187 7.16 -2.94 -16.35
C VAL A 187 8.05 -3.24 -17.55
N GLU A 188 8.69 -4.41 -17.60
CA GLU A 188 9.55 -4.79 -18.73
C GLU A 188 8.75 -4.86 -20.05
N TYR A 189 7.54 -5.41 -20.02
CA TYR A 189 6.61 -5.37 -21.15
C TYR A 189 6.21 -3.93 -21.54
N LEU A 190 5.83 -3.10 -20.56
CA LEU A 190 5.43 -1.71 -20.80
C LEU A 190 6.57 -0.87 -21.38
N ASP A 191 7.80 -1.07 -20.91
CA ASP A 191 9.01 -0.45 -21.45
C ASP A 191 9.26 -0.88 -22.90
N GLN A 192 9.15 -2.18 -23.19
CA GLN A 192 9.32 -2.73 -24.53
C GLN A 192 8.29 -2.16 -25.53
N VAL A 193 6.99 -2.23 -25.22
CA VAL A 193 5.94 -1.75 -26.14
C VAL A 193 5.94 -0.23 -26.28
N HIS A 194 6.39 0.51 -25.26
CA HIS A 194 6.60 1.94 -25.38
C HIS A 194 7.75 2.30 -26.32
N GLN A 195 8.87 1.58 -26.30
CA GLN A 195 9.96 1.78 -27.27
C GLN A 195 9.50 1.53 -28.72
N GLN A 196 8.58 0.57 -28.93
CA GLN A 196 8.09 0.20 -30.25
C GLN A 196 6.94 1.10 -30.75
N HIS A 197 6.01 1.48 -29.87
CA HIS A 197 4.74 2.13 -30.25
C HIS A 197 4.46 3.48 -29.55
N GLY A 198 5.27 3.90 -28.58
CA GLY A 198 5.04 5.10 -27.76
C GLY A 198 5.25 6.45 -28.45
N HIS A 199 5.32 6.48 -29.80
CA HIS A 199 5.51 7.69 -30.60
C HIS A 199 4.22 8.49 -30.83
N SER A 200 3.05 7.94 -30.50
CA SER A 200 1.76 8.64 -30.56
C SER A 200 0.82 8.18 -29.45
N THR A 201 0.00 9.08 -28.92
CA THR A 201 -1.09 8.75 -27.98
C THR A 201 -2.46 8.62 -28.64
N THR A 202 -2.59 8.93 -29.93
CA THR A 202 -3.90 9.12 -30.61
C THR A 202 -4.79 7.88 -30.67
N ILE A 203 -4.22 6.68 -30.51
CA ILE A 203 -4.99 5.44 -30.42
C ILE A 203 -5.90 5.40 -29.17
N LEU A 204 -5.60 6.20 -28.15
CA LEU A 204 -6.36 6.27 -26.90
C LEU A 204 -7.60 7.17 -26.99
N ASP A 205 -7.65 8.08 -27.98
CA ASP A 205 -8.60 9.21 -28.00
C ASP A 205 -10.06 8.80 -28.21
N ASN A 206 -10.30 7.59 -28.75
CA ASN A 206 -11.62 7.09 -29.14
C ASN A 206 -11.83 5.59 -28.88
N LEU A 207 -11.14 5.02 -27.88
CA LEU A 207 -11.24 3.58 -27.57
C LEU A 207 -12.64 3.12 -27.17
N ALA A 208 -13.39 3.91 -26.39
CA ALA A 208 -14.74 3.56 -25.98
C ALA A 208 -15.72 3.66 -27.17
N ALA A 209 -15.59 4.71 -27.98
CA ALA A 209 -16.37 4.83 -29.22
C ALA A 209 -16.07 3.68 -30.21
N ARG A 210 -14.79 3.28 -30.34
CA ARG A 210 -14.34 2.22 -31.26
C ARG A 210 -14.69 0.81 -30.77
N TYR A 211 -14.40 0.45 -29.53
CA TYR A 211 -14.60 -0.92 -29.05
C TYR A 211 -16.02 -1.17 -28.52
N PHE A 212 -16.65 -0.18 -27.88
CA PHE A 212 -17.94 -0.36 -27.20
C PHE A 212 -19.12 0.25 -27.96
N GLY A 213 -18.87 1.19 -28.87
CA GLY A 213 -19.92 1.98 -29.51
C GLY A 213 -20.50 3.05 -28.59
N ALA A 214 -19.76 3.44 -27.55
CA ALA A 214 -20.15 4.48 -26.61
C ALA A 214 -20.12 5.86 -27.30
N THR A 215 -21.15 6.69 -27.08
CA THR A 215 -21.35 7.96 -27.81
C THR A 215 -20.90 9.20 -27.03
N HIS A 216 -20.95 9.15 -25.70
CA HIS A 216 -20.62 10.30 -24.86
C HIS A 216 -19.08 10.44 -24.67
N PRO A 217 -18.46 11.61 -24.92
CA PRO A 217 -17.00 11.77 -24.93
C PRO A 217 -16.28 11.47 -23.60
N LEU A 218 -16.99 11.50 -22.47
CA LEU A 218 -16.42 11.16 -21.17
C LEU A 218 -16.04 9.67 -21.08
N HIS A 219 -16.68 8.78 -21.85
CA HIS A 219 -16.36 7.35 -21.86
C HIS A 219 -14.96 7.06 -22.41
N ASP A 220 -14.52 7.79 -23.44
CA ASP A 220 -13.15 7.68 -23.94
C ASP A 220 -12.14 8.18 -22.89
N ARG A 221 -12.48 9.27 -22.17
CA ARG A 221 -11.67 9.79 -21.05
C ARG A 221 -11.56 8.77 -19.91
N TYR A 222 -12.64 8.06 -19.57
CA TYR A 222 -12.62 6.97 -18.57
C TYR A 222 -11.62 5.86 -18.96
N ILE A 223 -11.67 5.38 -20.20
CA ILE A 223 -10.77 4.30 -20.66
C ILE A 223 -9.33 4.76 -20.72
N ARG A 224 -9.07 5.94 -21.28
CA ARG A 224 -7.73 6.55 -21.32
C ARG A 224 -7.13 6.68 -19.93
N LYS A 225 -7.88 7.23 -18.98
CA LYS A 225 -7.45 7.38 -17.57
C LYS A 225 -7.29 6.04 -16.86
N THR A 226 -8.11 5.04 -17.15
CA THR A 226 -7.97 3.67 -16.61
C THR A 226 -6.66 3.02 -17.07
N LEU A 227 -6.30 3.17 -18.35
CA LEU A 227 -5.04 2.66 -18.89
C LEU A 227 -3.83 3.38 -18.26
N ILE A 228 -3.89 4.71 -18.12
CA ILE A 228 -2.82 5.48 -17.45
C ILE A 228 -2.72 5.09 -15.96
N ALA A 229 -3.85 4.84 -15.27
CA ALA A 229 -3.87 4.36 -13.89
C ALA A 229 -3.26 2.96 -13.75
N ALA A 230 -3.49 2.06 -14.71
CA ALA A 230 -2.85 0.74 -14.76
C ALA A 230 -1.33 0.85 -14.94
N VAL A 231 -0.87 1.70 -15.88
CA VAL A 231 0.56 2.01 -16.06
C VAL A 231 1.15 2.59 -14.77
N ALA A 232 0.51 3.58 -14.17
CA ALA A 232 0.94 4.20 -12.92
C ALA A 232 1.05 3.16 -11.79
N ARG A 233 0.11 2.21 -11.68
CA ARG A 233 0.17 1.13 -10.67
C ARG A 233 1.31 0.13 -10.92
N ALA A 234 1.76 -0.05 -12.17
CA ALA A 234 2.87 -0.93 -12.51
C ALA A 234 4.25 -0.31 -12.20
N TYR A 235 4.44 0.99 -12.51
CA TYR A 235 5.69 1.70 -12.20
C TYR A 235 5.75 2.19 -10.75
N GLU A 236 4.63 2.71 -10.22
CA GLU A 236 4.48 3.23 -8.86
C GLU A 236 3.49 2.36 -8.08
N HIS A 237 3.94 1.19 -7.64
CA HIS A 237 3.15 0.34 -6.74
C HIS A 237 2.65 1.19 -5.55
N GLY A 238 1.36 1.09 -5.23
CA GLY A 238 0.76 1.86 -4.14
C GLY A 238 0.30 3.28 -4.49
N CYS A 239 0.47 3.75 -5.73
CA CYS A 239 -0.06 5.04 -6.17
C CYS A 239 -1.59 5.14 -6.00
N LYS A 240 -2.13 6.36 -5.95
CA LYS A 240 -3.56 6.56 -5.66
C LYS A 240 -4.42 6.22 -6.88
N VAL A 241 -5.16 5.12 -6.76
CA VAL A 241 -6.27 4.75 -7.64
C VAL A 241 -7.42 4.31 -6.73
N ASP A 242 -8.48 5.11 -6.61
CA ASP A 242 -9.70 4.80 -5.84
C ASP A 242 -10.98 4.74 -6.69
N THR A 243 -10.81 4.64 -8.01
CA THR A 243 -11.84 4.44 -9.02
C THR A 243 -11.73 3.04 -9.65
N ALA A 244 -12.83 2.57 -10.23
CA ALA A 244 -12.91 1.33 -11.00
C ALA A 244 -13.68 1.59 -12.31
N CYS A 245 -13.14 1.12 -13.43
CA CYS A 245 -13.80 1.17 -14.73
C CYS A 245 -14.78 0.00 -14.85
N ILE A 246 -16.06 0.30 -15.11
CA ILE A 246 -17.13 -0.69 -15.16
C ILE A 246 -17.68 -0.79 -16.58
N LEU A 247 -17.52 -1.93 -17.24
CA LEU A 247 -18.17 -2.16 -18.54
C LEU A 247 -19.58 -2.70 -18.33
N GLN A 248 -20.58 -1.89 -18.67
CA GLN A 248 -22.00 -2.23 -18.58
C GLN A 248 -22.51 -2.67 -19.94
N GLY A 249 -23.34 -3.71 -20.03
CA GLY A 249 -23.97 -4.10 -21.29
C GLY A 249 -24.36 -5.58 -21.34
N ARG A 250 -24.88 -6.04 -22.48
CA ARG A 250 -25.44 -7.41 -22.59
C ARG A 250 -24.41 -8.52 -22.29
N GLN A 251 -24.90 -9.66 -21.80
CA GLN A 251 -24.09 -10.88 -21.65
C GLN A 251 -23.52 -11.32 -23.02
N GLY A 252 -22.33 -11.89 -23.04
CA GLY A 252 -21.67 -12.33 -24.29
C GLY A 252 -21.08 -11.21 -25.16
N ALA A 253 -21.07 -9.96 -24.67
CA ALA A 253 -20.45 -8.82 -25.37
C ALA A 253 -18.89 -8.79 -25.30
N ASN A 254 -18.26 -9.83 -24.72
CA ASN A 254 -16.81 -9.96 -24.49
C ASN A 254 -16.20 -8.93 -23.49
N LYS A 255 -16.98 -8.44 -22.52
CA LYS A 255 -16.55 -7.41 -21.55
C LYS A 255 -15.34 -7.84 -20.69
N SER A 256 -15.43 -8.99 -20.04
CA SER A 256 -14.34 -9.55 -19.22
C SER A 256 -13.11 -9.88 -20.08
N THR A 257 -13.36 -10.42 -21.28
CA THR A 257 -12.32 -10.73 -22.27
C THR A 257 -11.55 -9.49 -22.73
N PHE A 258 -12.18 -8.31 -22.78
CA PHE A 258 -11.49 -7.05 -23.11
C PHE A 258 -10.40 -6.71 -22.08
N PHE A 259 -10.74 -6.74 -20.78
CA PHE A 259 -9.76 -6.49 -19.72
C PHE A 259 -8.68 -7.58 -19.68
N LYS A 260 -9.08 -8.85 -19.81
CA LYS A 260 -8.16 -9.99 -19.86
C LYS A 260 -7.16 -9.89 -21.02
N VAL A 261 -7.59 -9.48 -22.21
CA VAL A 261 -6.70 -9.29 -23.36
C VAL A 261 -5.76 -8.10 -23.19
N LEU A 262 -6.23 -6.99 -22.61
CA LEU A 262 -5.33 -5.88 -22.26
C LEU A 262 -4.26 -6.32 -21.25
N ALA A 263 -4.64 -7.08 -20.22
CA ALA A 263 -3.77 -7.47 -19.12
C ALA A 263 -2.86 -8.68 -19.40
N SER A 264 -3.14 -9.53 -20.41
CA SER A 264 -2.68 -10.93 -20.49
C SER A 264 -3.35 -11.83 -19.45
N ASP A 265 -3.64 -13.09 -19.81
CA ASP A 265 -3.99 -14.17 -18.89
C ASP A 265 -3.07 -14.26 -17.66
N ALA A 266 -1.77 -14.04 -17.84
CA ALA A 266 -0.78 -14.13 -16.77
C ALA A 266 -0.87 -13.02 -15.71
N TRP A 267 -1.51 -11.88 -16.02
CA TRP A 267 -1.60 -10.72 -15.11
C TRP A 267 -3.06 -10.27 -14.89
N PHE A 268 -4.00 -11.20 -15.04
CA PHE A 268 -5.44 -10.97 -14.90
C PHE A 268 -6.08 -12.02 -13.96
N ASP A 269 -6.99 -11.58 -13.09
CA ASP A 269 -7.82 -12.44 -12.24
C ASP A 269 -9.27 -11.93 -12.24
N ASP A 270 -10.24 -12.79 -12.55
CA ASP A 270 -11.69 -12.52 -12.52
C ASP A 270 -12.41 -13.20 -11.34
N SER A 271 -11.64 -13.83 -10.45
CA SER A 271 -12.16 -14.65 -9.34
C SER A 271 -12.32 -13.86 -8.04
N LEU A 272 -12.35 -12.52 -8.08
CA LEU A 272 -12.41 -11.68 -6.89
C LEU A 272 -13.73 -11.89 -6.12
N GLY A 273 -13.63 -12.63 -5.01
CA GLY A 273 -14.73 -12.89 -4.10
C GLY A 273 -15.03 -11.71 -3.16
N ASN A 274 -15.13 -12.00 -1.86
CA ASN A 274 -15.48 -10.98 -0.87
C ASN A 274 -14.24 -10.14 -0.48
N ALA A 275 -14.32 -8.82 -0.67
CA ALA A 275 -13.27 -7.84 -0.33
C ALA A 275 -12.82 -7.80 1.16
N SER A 276 -13.57 -8.47 2.05
CA SER A 276 -13.18 -8.68 3.46
C SER A 276 -12.26 -9.89 3.68
N ASP A 277 -12.16 -10.80 2.71
CA ASP A 277 -11.30 -11.97 2.78
C ASP A 277 -9.81 -11.58 2.61
N LYS A 278 -8.93 -12.33 3.28
CA LYS A 278 -7.48 -12.13 3.24
C LYS A 278 -6.85 -12.78 2.02
N ASP A 279 -7.41 -13.88 1.53
CA ASP A 279 -6.87 -14.60 0.38
C ASP A 279 -7.21 -13.86 -0.93
N GLU A 280 -8.37 -13.22 -0.98
CA GLU A 280 -8.75 -12.28 -2.06
C GLU A 280 -7.80 -11.07 -2.13
N ARG A 281 -7.32 -10.56 -1.00
CA ARG A 281 -6.31 -9.48 -0.97
C ARG A 281 -4.95 -9.95 -1.48
N LEU A 282 -4.58 -11.23 -1.32
CA LEU A 282 -3.34 -11.75 -1.89
C LEU A 282 -3.34 -11.73 -3.42
N LYS A 283 -4.51 -11.90 -4.08
CA LYS A 283 -4.65 -11.83 -5.55
C LYS A 283 -4.24 -10.45 -6.09
N LEU A 284 -4.68 -9.36 -5.44
CA LEU A 284 -4.29 -7.97 -5.79
C LEU A 284 -2.78 -7.73 -5.84
N HIS A 285 -1.99 -8.52 -5.12
CA HIS A 285 -0.52 -8.40 -5.12
C HIS A 285 0.18 -9.38 -6.05
N LYS A 286 -0.57 -10.16 -6.86
CA LYS A 286 -0.05 -11.17 -7.81
C LYS A 286 -0.47 -10.96 -9.27
N VAL A 287 -1.44 -10.09 -9.54
CA VAL A 287 -1.89 -9.73 -10.89
C VAL A 287 -1.95 -8.21 -11.08
N TRP A 288 -2.09 -7.75 -12.32
CA TRP A 288 -2.12 -6.33 -12.68
C TRP A 288 -3.56 -5.80 -12.84
N PHE A 289 -4.46 -6.63 -13.35
CA PHE A 289 -5.89 -6.35 -13.40
C PHE A 289 -6.61 -7.38 -12.54
N VAL A 290 -7.50 -6.88 -11.67
CA VAL A 290 -8.49 -7.70 -10.99
C VAL A 290 -9.87 -7.26 -11.48
N GLU A 291 -10.59 -8.15 -12.16
CA GLU A 291 -12.00 -7.95 -12.48
C GLU A 291 -12.87 -8.36 -11.29
N TRP A 292 -13.79 -7.48 -10.95
CA TRP A 292 -14.93 -7.81 -10.12
C TRP A 292 -16.06 -8.34 -11.01
N ALA A 293 -16.09 -9.67 -11.19
CA ALA A 293 -17.28 -10.35 -11.68
C ALA A 293 -18.39 -10.25 -10.61
N GLU A 294 -19.65 -10.14 -11.06
CA GLU A 294 -20.83 -10.00 -10.19
C GLU A 294 -20.85 -8.75 -9.28
N LEU A 295 -20.48 -7.61 -9.86
CA LEU A 295 -20.43 -6.29 -9.23
C LEU A 295 -21.67 -6.02 -8.33
N GLU A 296 -22.87 -6.27 -8.87
CA GLU A 296 -24.18 -6.15 -8.23
C GLU A 296 -24.35 -6.92 -6.90
N THR A 297 -23.62 -8.02 -6.69
CA THR A 297 -23.71 -8.78 -5.43
C THR A 297 -23.12 -8.01 -4.26
N VAL A 298 -22.15 -7.13 -4.53
CA VAL A 298 -21.37 -6.39 -3.53
C VAL A 298 -21.96 -5.00 -3.25
N PHE A 299 -22.80 -4.44 -4.14
CA PHE A 299 -23.61 -3.25 -3.87
C PHE A 299 -24.79 -3.50 -2.91
N LYS A 300 -24.86 -4.65 -2.25
CA LYS A 300 -25.78 -4.84 -1.13
C LYS A 300 -25.38 -3.89 0.01
N ARG A 301 -26.39 -3.20 0.57
CA ARG A 301 -26.25 -2.07 1.54
C ARG A 301 -25.35 -2.33 2.76
N ARG A 302 -24.95 -3.58 3.03
CA ARG A 302 -24.08 -3.95 4.16
C ARG A 302 -22.60 -3.73 3.90
N ASP A 303 -22.17 -3.78 2.63
CA ASP A 303 -20.74 -3.90 2.27
C ASP A 303 -20.14 -2.65 1.61
N VAL A 304 -20.96 -1.68 1.19
CA VAL A 304 -20.50 -0.50 0.42
C VAL A 304 -19.41 0.33 1.13
N ALA A 305 -19.44 0.43 2.46
CA ALA A 305 -18.36 1.09 3.21
C ALA A 305 -17.03 0.32 3.11
N THR A 306 -17.10 -1.01 3.17
CA THR A 306 -15.96 -1.93 2.96
C THR A 306 -15.43 -1.80 1.53
N VAL A 307 -16.31 -1.73 0.52
CA VAL A 307 -15.95 -1.51 -0.90
C VAL A 307 -15.22 -0.19 -1.09
N LYS A 308 -15.74 0.91 -0.53
CA LYS A 308 -15.08 2.22 -0.60
C LYS A 308 -13.69 2.19 0.03
N ALA A 309 -13.54 1.56 1.18
CA ALA A 309 -12.24 1.40 1.84
C ALA A 309 -11.30 0.52 1.01
N PHE A 310 -11.81 -0.57 0.44
CA PHE A 310 -11.09 -1.50 -0.42
C PHE A 310 -10.57 -0.82 -1.69
N LEU A 311 -11.43 -0.16 -2.47
CA LEU A 311 -11.01 0.63 -3.64
C LEU A 311 -10.04 1.74 -3.25
N SER A 312 -10.29 2.43 -2.13
CA SER A 312 -9.46 3.57 -1.70
C SER A 312 -8.07 3.19 -1.21
N SER A 313 -7.79 1.91 -0.94
CA SER A 313 -6.53 1.46 -0.35
C SER A 313 -5.39 1.42 -1.37
N SER A 314 -4.30 2.10 -1.03
CA SER A 314 -3.02 2.01 -1.74
C SER A 314 -2.28 0.70 -1.43
N ARG A 315 -2.40 0.23 -0.18
CA ARG A 315 -1.60 -0.83 0.44
C ARG A 315 -2.48 -1.79 1.25
N ASP A 316 -2.02 -3.02 1.43
CA ASP A 316 -2.65 -3.97 2.36
C ASP A 316 -1.66 -4.50 3.39
N LEU A 317 -2.18 -4.70 4.61
CA LEU A 317 -1.49 -5.38 5.70
C LEU A 317 -1.86 -6.87 5.64
N ILE A 318 -0.98 -7.68 5.06
CA ILE A 318 -1.21 -9.10 4.81
C ILE A 318 -0.16 -9.92 5.55
N ARG A 319 -0.58 -11.00 6.22
CA ARG A 319 0.33 -12.05 6.69
C ARG A 319 0.49 -13.08 5.57
N PRO A 320 1.66 -13.21 4.92
CA PRO A 320 1.84 -14.21 3.88
C PRO A 320 1.64 -15.63 4.42
N PRO A 321 1.26 -16.62 3.59
CA PRO A 321 1.30 -18.02 3.96
C PRO A 321 2.67 -18.37 4.58
N TYR A 322 2.66 -19.10 5.69
CA TYR A 322 3.84 -19.44 6.51
C TYR A 322 4.65 -18.25 7.08
N GLY A 323 4.21 -17.00 6.83
CA GLY A 323 4.79 -15.80 7.41
C GLY A 323 4.60 -15.75 8.93
N ARG A 324 5.64 -15.34 9.66
CA ARG A 324 5.55 -15.12 11.12
C ARG A 324 4.85 -13.80 11.47
N GLU A 325 4.95 -12.82 10.57
CA GLU A 325 4.53 -11.43 10.80
C GLU A 325 3.61 -10.94 9.67
N VAL A 326 2.80 -9.92 9.99
CA VAL A 326 2.06 -9.13 9.00
C VAL A 326 3.04 -8.20 8.29
N LYS A 327 2.95 -8.13 6.97
CA LYS A 327 3.74 -7.23 6.13
C LYS A 327 2.83 -6.26 5.39
N GLU A 328 3.34 -5.07 5.14
CA GLU A 328 2.71 -4.08 4.29
C GLU A 328 3.11 -4.35 2.83
N PHE A 329 2.12 -4.41 1.94
CA PHE A 329 2.34 -4.57 0.51
C PHE A 329 1.67 -3.43 -0.24
N ASP A 330 2.44 -2.70 -1.03
CA ASP A 330 1.91 -1.79 -2.05
C ASP A 330 1.20 -2.59 -3.16
N ARG A 331 0.02 -2.12 -3.60
CA ARG A 331 -0.73 -2.79 -4.67
C ARG A 331 -0.16 -2.42 -6.05
N PRO A 332 0.22 -3.41 -6.88
CA PRO A 332 0.53 -3.24 -8.30
C PRO A 332 -0.71 -3.27 -9.20
N SER A 333 -1.88 -3.66 -8.67
CA SER A 333 -3.09 -3.89 -9.45
C SER A 333 -4.02 -2.66 -9.55
N ILE A 334 -4.79 -2.58 -10.64
CA ILE A 334 -6.06 -1.85 -10.67
C ILE A 334 -7.25 -2.80 -10.55
N ILE A 335 -8.40 -2.26 -10.12
CA ILE A 335 -9.67 -2.97 -10.05
C ILE A 335 -10.55 -2.47 -11.20
N VAL A 336 -11.09 -3.41 -11.97
CA VAL A 336 -12.08 -3.18 -13.02
C VAL A 336 -13.32 -4.00 -12.72
N GLY A 337 -14.41 -3.79 -13.44
CA GLY A 337 -15.60 -4.62 -13.26
C GLY A 337 -16.44 -4.71 -14.52
N THR A 338 -17.31 -5.71 -14.55
CA THR A 338 -18.31 -5.83 -15.60
C THR A 338 -19.67 -6.17 -15.00
N THR A 339 -20.74 -5.71 -15.64
CA THR A 339 -22.10 -6.08 -15.23
C THR A 339 -23.04 -6.16 -16.44
N ASN A 340 -24.10 -6.93 -16.28
CA ASN A 340 -25.21 -7.02 -17.24
C ASN A 340 -26.42 -6.19 -16.80
N GLU A 341 -26.44 -5.72 -15.55
CA GLU A 341 -27.54 -4.96 -14.98
C GLU A 341 -27.61 -3.54 -15.56
N ILE A 342 -28.81 -2.96 -15.55
CA ILE A 342 -29.05 -1.56 -15.92
C ILE A 342 -28.87 -0.68 -14.69
N GLU A 343 -29.49 -1.06 -13.57
CA GLU A 343 -29.44 -0.35 -12.29
C GLU A 343 -28.67 -1.15 -11.24
N PHE A 344 -27.45 -0.72 -10.88
CA PHE A 344 -26.58 -1.45 -9.95
C PHE A 344 -25.87 -0.56 -8.91
N LEU A 345 -25.87 0.77 -9.09
CA LEU A 345 -25.26 1.70 -8.14
C LEU A 345 -26.22 2.02 -6.99
N SER A 346 -26.11 1.26 -5.90
CA SER A 346 -27.03 1.36 -4.74
C SER A 346 -26.76 2.52 -3.77
N ASP A 347 -25.62 3.21 -3.88
CA ASP A 347 -25.16 4.24 -2.94
C ASP A 347 -24.72 5.51 -3.69
N PRO A 348 -25.54 6.58 -3.67
CA PRO A 348 -25.23 7.87 -4.28
C PRO A 348 -23.92 8.51 -3.79
N THR A 349 -23.43 8.14 -2.60
CA THR A 349 -22.15 8.64 -2.05
C THR A 349 -20.95 7.77 -2.44
N GLY A 350 -21.18 6.70 -3.19
CA GLY A 350 -20.16 5.83 -3.78
C GLY A 350 -19.96 6.04 -5.27
N SER A 351 -21.00 6.46 -6.00
CA SER A 351 -21.06 6.57 -7.46
C SER A 351 -19.81 7.16 -8.12
N ARG A 352 -19.23 8.24 -7.57
CA ARG A 352 -17.99 8.87 -8.08
C ARG A 352 -16.80 7.92 -8.33
N ARG A 353 -16.79 6.75 -7.69
CA ARG A 353 -15.72 5.74 -7.83
C ARG A 353 -15.91 4.81 -9.02
N TYR A 354 -17.06 4.87 -9.70
CA TYR A 354 -17.40 3.97 -10.78
C TYR A 354 -17.49 4.76 -12.07
N TRP A 355 -16.60 4.40 -13.00
CA TRP A 355 -16.58 4.95 -14.34
C TRP A 355 -17.30 3.97 -15.24
N VAL A 356 -18.62 4.12 -15.32
CA VAL A 356 -19.47 3.23 -16.10
C VAL A 356 -19.35 3.56 -17.58
N VAL A 357 -19.07 2.56 -18.40
CA VAL A 357 -18.97 2.68 -19.86
C VAL A 357 -19.95 1.69 -20.50
N PRO A 358 -20.95 2.17 -21.27
CA PRO A 358 -21.92 1.31 -21.92
C PRO A 358 -21.34 0.62 -23.16
N VAL A 359 -21.56 -0.70 -23.24
CA VAL A 359 -21.13 -1.59 -24.32
C VAL A 359 -22.33 -1.90 -25.21
N ALA A 360 -22.55 -1.02 -26.19
CA ALA A 360 -23.65 -1.08 -27.14
C ALA A 360 -23.46 -2.16 -28.24
N ARG A 361 -22.22 -2.60 -28.50
CA ARG A 361 -21.90 -3.67 -29.45
C ARG A 361 -20.93 -4.70 -28.88
N LYS A 362 -20.90 -5.90 -29.49
CA LYS A 362 -19.92 -6.94 -29.15
C LYS A 362 -18.51 -6.44 -29.47
N ILE A 363 -17.59 -6.62 -28.54
CA ILE A 363 -16.21 -6.15 -28.64
C ILE A 363 -15.42 -7.07 -29.59
N ASP A 364 -14.73 -6.46 -30.56
CA ASP A 364 -13.79 -7.17 -31.45
C ASP A 364 -12.46 -7.44 -30.73
N ILE A 365 -12.39 -8.62 -30.12
CA ILE A 365 -11.22 -9.14 -29.41
C ILE A 365 -10.04 -9.42 -30.38
N THR A 366 -10.32 -9.74 -31.65
CA THR A 366 -9.28 -10.00 -32.65
C THR A 366 -8.58 -8.73 -33.08
N GLN A 367 -9.32 -7.61 -33.19
CA GLN A 367 -8.72 -6.29 -33.41
C GLN A 367 -7.99 -5.81 -32.14
N LEU A 368 -8.61 -5.96 -30.96
CA LEU A 368 -8.01 -5.57 -29.69
C LEU A 368 -6.65 -6.22 -29.46
N ALA A 369 -6.54 -7.54 -29.69
CA ALA A 369 -5.29 -8.28 -29.53
C ALA A 369 -4.17 -7.79 -30.45
N LYS A 370 -4.50 -7.27 -31.65
CA LYS A 370 -3.52 -6.69 -32.59
C LYS A 370 -3.09 -5.27 -32.22
N GLU A 371 -3.99 -4.50 -31.59
CA GLU A 371 -3.74 -3.11 -31.20
C GLU A 371 -3.18 -2.98 -29.78
N ARG A 372 -3.24 -4.05 -28.98
CA ARG A 372 -2.86 -4.09 -27.55
C ARG A 372 -1.54 -3.40 -27.25
N ASP A 373 -0.47 -3.78 -27.95
CA ASP A 373 0.87 -3.25 -27.69
C ASP A 373 0.98 -1.77 -28.05
N ALA A 374 0.25 -1.32 -29.08
CA ALA A 374 0.15 0.09 -29.42
C ALA A 374 -0.67 0.90 -28.40
N ILE A 375 -1.76 0.32 -27.87
CA ILE A 375 -2.56 0.91 -26.79
C ILE A 375 -1.69 1.08 -25.53
N TRP A 376 -0.89 0.09 -25.16
CA TRP A 376 -0.01 0.19 -23.99
C TRP A 376 1.18 1.13 -24.22
N GLY A 377 1.83 1.09 -25.38
CA GLY A 377 2.92 2.02 -25.71
C GLY A 377 2.48 3.48 -25.65
N ALA A 378 1.26 3.75 -26.14
CA ALA A 378 0.58 5.04 -26.03
C ALA A 378 0.23 5.42 -24.58
N ALA A 379 -0.29 4.48 -23.77
CA ALA A 379 -0.61 4.73 -22.37
C ALA A 379 0.63 5.06 -21.52
N VAL A 380 1.76 4.39 -21.80
CA VAL A 380 3.07 4.70 -21.18
C VAL A 380 3.58 6.07 -21.63
N ALA A 381 3.38 6.45 -22.91
CA ALA A 381 3.74 7.78 -23.38
C ALA A 381 2.92 8.88 -22.68
N ALA A 382 1.60 8.69 -22.52
CA ALA A 382 0.73 9.61 -21.79
C ALA A 382 1.12 9.73 -20.30
N TYR A 383 1.37 8.61 -19.63
CA TYR A 383 1.86 8.57 -18.25
C TYR A 383 3.20 9.32 -18.09
N ARG A 384 4.17 9.07 -18.96
CA ARG A 384 5.50 9.74 -18.95
C ARG A 384 5.43 11.23 -19.28
N ALA A 385 4.42 11.66 -20.04
CA ALA A 385 4.12 13.06 -20.28
C ALA A 385 3.46 13.76 -19.07
N GLY A 386 3.18 13.04 -17.97
CA GLY A 386 2.55 13.59 -16.77
C GLY A 386 1.03 13.72 -16.85
N GLU A 387 0.37 12.98 -17.76
CA GLU A 387 -1.09 13.04 -17.87
C GLU A 387 -1.79 12.46 -16.63
N GLN A 388 -2.76 13.19 -16.10
CA GLN A 388 -3.52 12.81 -14.91
C GLN A 388 -4.45 11.62 -15.18
N TRP A 389 -4.32 10.57 -14.39
CA TRP A 389 -5.18 9.38 -14.44
C TRP A 389 -6.45 9.47 -13.57
N TRP A 390 -6.75 10.63 -12.98
CA TRP A 390 -8.02 10.91 -12.31
C TRP A 390 -8.82 11.96 -13.10
N LEU A 391 -10.13 12.07 -12.84
CA LEU A 391 -10.98 13.09 -13.48
C LEU A 391 -10.67 14.50 -12.97
N SER A 392 -10.86 15.51 -13.82
CA SER A 392 -10.98 16.90 -13.34
C SER A 392 -12.30 17.08 -12.58
N ASP A 393 -12.43 18.18 -11.83
CA ASP A 393 -13.68 18.46 -11.09
C ASP A 393 -14.90 18.57 -12.04
N ASP A 394 -14.71 19.15 -13.25
CA ASP A 394 -15.75 19.22 -14.28
C ASP A 394 -16.14 17.84 -14.84
N ASP A 395 -15.14 17.00 -15.15
CA ASP A 395 -15.38 15.62 -15.60
C ASP A 395 -16.03 14.78 -14.49
N GLN A 396 -15.71 15.04 -13.23
CA GLN A 396 -16.31 14.36 -12.08
C GLN A 396 -17.76 14.78 -11.85
N ALA A 397 -18.10 16.06 -12.05
CA ALA A 397 -19.48 16.53 -11.98
C ALA A 397 -20.35 15.86 -13.08
N LEU A 398 -19.84 15.79 -14.31
CA LEU A 398 -20.49 15.10 -15.43
C LEU A 398 -20.55 13.58 -15.23
N SER A 399 -19.55 12.99 -14.56
CA SER A 399 -19.55 11.59 -14.13
C SER A 399 -20.64 11.31 -13.09
N ASP A 400 -20.80 12.20 -12.11
CA ASP A 400 -21.81 12.09 -11.04
C ASP A 400 -23.24 12.32 -11.57
N GLU A 401 -23.42 13.07 -12.66
CA GLU A 401 -24.68 13.21 -13.40
C GLU A 401 -25.04 11.91 -14.14
N LEU A 402 -24.16 11.42 -15.04
CA LEU A 402 -24.39 10.19 -15.80
C LEU A 402 -24.59 8.96 -14.91
N ASN A 403 -23.89 8.90 -13.78
CA ASN A 403 -24.04 7.79 -12.83
C ASN A 403 -25.42 7.73 -12.15
N GLN A 404 -26.29 8.73 -12.31
CA GLN A 404 -27.69 8.67 -11.85
C GLN A 404 -28.52 7.70 -12.70
N GLU A 405 -28.20 7.52 -13.99
CA GLU A 405 -28.89 6.56 -14.88
C GLU A 405 -28.69 5.10 -14.45
N TYR A 406 -27.58 4.80 -13.76
CA TYR A 406 -27.25 3.47 -13.26
C TYR A 406 -27.62 3.26 -11.77
N ALA A 407 -28.25 4.25 -11.13
CA ALA A 407 -28.58 4.21 -9.72
C ALA A 407 -29.82 3.34 -9.45
N THR A 408 -29.69 2.37 -8.54
CA THR A 408 -30.83 1.51 -8.17
C THR A 408 -31.91 2.32 -7.46
N GLN A 409 -33.11 2.35 -8.04
CA GLN A 409 -34.25 3.04 -7.42
C GLN A 409 -34.70 2.31 -6.14
N ASP A 410 -34.99 3.08 -5.09
CA ASP A 410 -35.59 2.49 -3.88
C ASP A 410 -37.07 2.16 -4.16
N PRO A 411 -37.60 0.99 -3.77
CA PRO A 411 -39.00 0.62 -4.01
C PRO A 411 -40.05 1.58 -3.45
N TRP A 412 -39.67 2.50 -2.56
CA TRP A 412 -40.55 3.56 -2.05
C TRP A 412 -40.49 4.86 -2.87
N ALA A 413 -39.52 5.03 -3.78
CA ALA A 413 -39.28 6.28 -4.52
C ALA A 413 -40.54 6.80 -5.20
N ASN A 414 -41.16 6.01 -6.10
CA ASN A 414 -42.36 6.42 -6.83
C ASN A 414 -43.54 6.81 -5.91
N ALA A 415 -43.74 6.11 -4.80
CA ALA A 415 -44.82 6.42 -3.85
C ALA A 415 -44.54 7.72 -3.09
N VAL A 416 -43.29 7.94 -2.69
CA VAL A 416 -42.83 9.16 -2.03
C VAL A 416 -42.88 10.35 -2.99
N GLU A 417 -42.43 10.19 -4.24
CA GLU A 417 -42.48 11.24 -5.26
C GLU A 417 -43.91 11.67 -5.60
N ALA A 418 -44.84 10.72 -5.71
CA ALA A 418 -46.27 11.02 -5.86
C ALA A 418 -46.81 11.80 -4.65
N TYR A 419 -46.51 11.34 -3.42
CA TYR A 419 -46.91 12.06 -2.20
C TYR A 419 -46.32 13.47 -2.12
N LEU A 420 -45.07 13.67 -2.54
CA LEU A 420 -44.39 14.97 -2.56
C LEU A 420 -44.86 15.91 -3.67
N SER A 421 -45.44 15.38 -4.76
CA SER A 421 -46.03 16.21 -5.82
C SER A 421 -47.44 16.69 -5.49
N GLU A 422 -48.17 15.94 -4.65
CA GLU A 422 -49.48 16.33 -4.09
C GLU A 422 -49.38 17.18 -2.81
N LEU A 423 -48.19 17.30 -2.21
CA LEU A 423 -47.96 18.04 -0.98
C LEU A 423 -48.17 19.55 -1.17
N ALA A 424 -49.17 20.11 -0.48
CA ALA A 424 -49.56 21.53 -0.60
C ALA A 424 -48.59 22.54 0.03
N GLY A 425 -47.34 22.18 0.29
CA GLY A 425 -46.32 23.06 0.87
C GLY A 425 -44.91 22.48 0.76
N ASP A 426 -43.90 23.35 0.87
CA ASP A 426 -42.50 23.01 0.58
C ASP A 426 -41.75 22.32 1.74
N GLU A 427 -42.45 21.82 2.75
CA GLU A 427 -41.89 21.25 3.98
C GLU A 427 -42.50 19.90 4.35
N VAL A 428 -41.63 18.92 4.61
CA VAL A 428 -42.03 17.55 4.99
C VAL A 428 -41.07 16.96 6.03
N THR A 429 -41.57 16.11 6.93
CA THR A 429 -40.73 15.28 7.82
C THR A 429 -40.66 13.84 7.34
N VAL A 430 -39.61 13.13 7.75
CA VAL A 430 -39.48 11.69 7.48
C VAL A 430 -40.64 10.92 8.10
N ASP A 431 -41.00 11.27 9.34
CA ASP A 431 -42.10 10.67 10.10
C ASP A 431 -43.44 10.82 9.36
N GLN A 432 -43.73 12.02 8.81
CA GLN A 432 -44.92 12.27 7.99
C GLN A 432 -44.99 11.37 6.76
N ILE A 433 -43.87 11.09 6.09
CA ILE A 433 -43.84 10.21 4.92
C ILE A 433 -43.99 8.74 5.35
N LEU A 434 -43.34 8.32 6.43
CA LEU A 434 -43.46 6.96 6.97
C LEU A 434 -44.89 6.65 7.41
N GLU A 435 -45.61 7.62 8.00
CA GLU A 435 -46.98 7.46 8.48
C GLU A 435 -48.04 7.66 7.37
N ASN A 436 -47.94 8.74 6.58
CA ASN A 436 -49.00 9.15 5.65
C ASN A 436 -48.82 8.66 4.20
N CYS A 437 -47.63 8.22 3.81
CA CYS A 437 -47.34 7.72 2.45
C CYS A 437 -47.02 6.21 2.47
N ILE A 438 -46.13 5.76 3.37
CA ILE A 438 -45.71 4.35 3.45
C ILE A 438 -46.60 3.52 4.40
N HIS A 439 -47.35 4.17 5.29
CA HIS A 439 -48.21 3.55 6.31
C HIS A 439 -47.49 2.51 7.16
N LEU A 440 -46.29 2.85 7.65
CA LEU A 440 -45.51 2.03 8.58
C LEU A 440 -45.94 2.26 10.03
N ASP A 441 -46.37 1.19 10.69
CA ASP A 441 -46.55 1.13 12.14
C ASP A 441 -45.29 1.59 12.88
N LEU A 442 -45.46 2.26 14.03
CA LEU A 442 -44.37 2.86 14.81
C LEU A 442 -43.26 1.88 15.22
N ASP A 443 -43.57 0.60 15.41
CA ASP A 443 -42.60 -0.45 15.73
C ASP A 443 -41.73 -0.86 14.51
N LYS A 444 -42.23 -0.62 13.30
CA LYS A 444 -41.56 -0.88 12.02
C LYS A 444 -40.85 0.35 11.44
N GLN A 445 -41.07 1.54 12.01
CA GLN A 445 -40.32 2.77 11.72
C GLN A 445 -38.88 2.70 12.24
N THR A 446 -38.11 1.75 11.72
CA THR A 446 -36.69 1.59 12.06
C THR A 446 -35.85 2.71 11.46
N LYS A 447 -34.68 2.95 12.05
CA LYS A 447 -33.67 3.86 11.48
C LYS A 447 -33.27 3.52 10.03
N GLY A 448 -33.44 2.26 9.61
CA GLY A 448 -33.28 1.86 8.22
C GLY A 448 -34.37 2.42 7.29
N ALA A 449 -35.62 2.46 7.76
CA ALA A 449 -36.74 3.09 7.05
C ALA A 449 -36.54 4.62 6.97
N GLU A 450 -36.15 5.27 8.07
CA GLU A 450 -35.81 6.71 8.07
C GLU A 450 -34.73 7.04 7.03
N MET A 451 -33.68 6.21 6.96
CA MET A 451 -32.57 6.41 6.02
C MET A 451 -32.96 6.19 4.55
N ARG A 452 -33.94 5.34 4.25
CA ARG A 452 -34.49 5.18 2.88
C ARG A 452 -35.22 6.44 2.43
N ILE A 453 -36.14 6.95 3.23
CA ILE A 453 -36.86 8.20 2.96
C ILE A 453 -35.89 9.38 2.83
N ALA A 454 -34.90 9.48 3.72
CA ALA A 454 -33.84 10.49 3.63
C ALA A 454 -32.99 10.36 2.35
N GLY A 455 -32.83 9.17 1.80
CA GLY A 455 -32.15 8.92 0.52
C GLY A 455 -32.97 9.45 -0.66
N ILE A 456 -34.25 9.03 -0.73
CA ILE A 456 -35.21 9.43 -1.79
C ILE A 456 -35.36 10.96 -1.82
N LEU A 457 -35.60 11.60 -0.66
CA LEU A 457 -35.71 13.06 -0.57
C LEU A 457 -34.46 13.77 -1.10
N LYS A 458 -33.27 13.26 -0.78
CA LYS A 458 -32.02 13.83 -1.26
C LYS A 458 -31.81 13.63 -2.77
N GLN A 459 -32.24 12.49 -3.32
CA GLN A 459 -32.23 12.24 -4.78
C GLN A 459 -33.20 13.20 -5.49
N GLY A 460 -34.40 13.41 -4.96
CA GLY A 460 -35.38 14.40 -5.44
C GLY A 460 -35.02 15.87 -5.15
N GLY A 461 -33.78 16.20 -4.80
CA GLY A 461 -33.31 17.58 -4.62
C GLY A 461 -33.73 18.28 -3.32
N TRP A 462 -34.33 17.58 -2.35
CA TRP A 462 -34.73 18.19 -1.07
C TRP A 462 -33.52 18.39 -0.15
N THR A 463 -33.54 19.49 0.60
CA THR A 463 -32.49 19.85 1.58
C THR A 463 -32.98 19.66 3.01
N LYS A 464 -32.07 19.37 3.95
CA LYS A 464 -32.42 18.97 5.32
C LYS A 464 -32.04 20.05 6.34
N GLU A 465 -33.04 20.69 6.91
CA GLU A 465 -32.88 21.75 7.91
C GLU A 465 -33.12 21.29 9.35
N ARG A 466 -32.54 22.02 10.31
CA ARG A 466 -32.83 21.88 11.74
C ARG A 466 -33.76 22.99 12.20
N ARG A 467 -34.98 22.64 12.58
CA ARG A 467 -35.94 23.60 13.16
C ARG A 467 -36.25 23.29 14.61
N ARG A 468 -36.84 24.28 15.28
CA ARG A 468 -37.17 24.24 16.71
C ARG A 468 -38.55 24.87 16.92
N ALA A 469 -39.51 24.07 17.38
CA ALA A 469 -40.84 24.52 17.76
C ALA A 469 -41.21 23.91 19.12
N GLY A 470 -41.94 24.64 19.95
CA GLY A 470 -42.33 24.18 21.30
C GLY A 470 -41.14 23.74 22.17
N GLY A 471 -39.95 24.33 21.98
CA GLY A 471 -38.71 23.98 22.67
C GLY A 471 -38.00 22.71 22.16
N ARG A 472 -38.73 21.79 21.52
CA ARG A 472 -38.20 20.55 20.90
C ARG A 472 -37.50 20.85 19.58
N ARG A 473 -36.52 20.02 19.22
CA ARG A 473 -35.76 20.09 17.96
C ARG A 473 -36.21 18.95 17.06
N PHE A 474 -36.47 19.25 15.79
CA PHE A 474 -36.78 18.24 14.77
C PHE A 474 -36.02 18.57 13.47
N MET A 475 -35.88 17.57 12.62
CA MET A 475 -35.35 17.76 11.26
C MET A 475 -36.55 17.92 10.32
N VAL A 476 -36.52 18.94 9.48
CA VAL A 476 -37.47 19.10 8.38
C VAL A 476 -36.71 18.99 7.06
N TRP A 477 -37.38 18.51 6.02
CA TRP A 477 -36.88 18.58 4.66
C TRP A 477 -37.66 19.66 3.91
N THR A 478 -36.91 20.55 3.29
CA THR A 478 -37.40 21.67 2.50
C THR A 478 -37.14 21.41 1.03
N ARG A 479 -38.11 21.72 0.17
CA ARG A 479 -37.87 21.76 -1.27
C ARG A 479 -36.88 22.88 -1.55
N SER A 480 -35.72 22.58 -2.13
CA SER A 480 -34.86 23.65 -2.60
C SER A 480 -35.52 24.30 -3.79
N GLU A 481 -35.91 25.57 -3.65
CA GLU A 481 -36.09 26.44 -4.81
C GLU A 481 -34.82 26.33 -5.67
N MET A 482 -34.98 25.98 -6.95
CA MET A 482 -33.93 26.24 -7.92
C MET A 482 -33.74 27.76 -7.96
N LYS A 483 -32.71 28.25 -7.26
CA LYS A 483 -32.19 29.58 -7.54
C LYS A 483 -31.68 29.56 -8.96
N GLU A 484 -32.48 30.09 -9.88
CA GLU A 484 -31.95 30.59 -11.14
C GLU A 484 -30.75 31.47 -10.79
N ILE A 485 -29.56 31.05 -11.19
CA ILE A 485 -28.37 31.89 -11.09
C ILE A 485 -28.53 32.93 -12.18
N SER A 486 -29.25 34.01 -11.84
CA SER A 486 -29.35 35.20 -12.67
C SER A 486 -27.98 35.85 -12.74
N PHE A 487 -27.19 35.40 -13.72
CA PHE A 487 -26.01 36.12 -14.21
C PHE A 487 -26.48 37.45 -14.80
N PHE A 488 -26.65 38.44 -13.93
CA PHE A 488 -26.91 39.81 -14.36
C PHE A 488 -25.70 40.32 -15.15
N THR A 489 -25.98 40.62 -16.41
CA THR A 489 -25.06 41.22 -17.37
C THR A 489 -24.69 42.63 -16.95
N GLU A 490 -23.39 42.96 -16.95
CA GLU A 490 -22.95 44.32 -17.25
C GLU A 490 -21.48 44.39 -17.71
N ARG A 491 -21.28 44.52 -19.03
CA ARG A 491 -20.27 45.41 -19.65
C ARG A 491 -20.28 45.33 -21.18
N GLY A 492 -20.38 46.50 -21.82
CA GLY A 492 -19.67 46.79 -23.08
C GLY A 492 -20.32 46.31 -24.39
N VAL A 493 -21.17 47.15 -24.96
CA VAL A 493 -21.60 47.02 -26.37
C VAL A 493 -20.46 47.41 -27.31
N ALA A 494 -20.16 46.55 -28.29
CA ALA A 494 -19.68 46.93 -29.62
C ALA A 494 -20.18 45.86 -30.61
N GLY A 495 -21.19 46.21 -31.42
CA GLY A 495 -21.96 45.24 -32.20
C GLY A 495 -21.51 45.09 -33.65
N VAL A 496 -21.96 43.99 -34.28
CA VAL A 496 -22.21 43.90 -35.71
C VAL A 496 -23.57 43.24 -35.89
N ALA A 497 -24.44 43.83 -36.71
CA ALA A 497 -25.78 43.32 -36.96
C ALA A 497 -25.81 42.41 -38.19
N THR A 498 -26.58 41.32 -38.12
CA THR A 498 -27.18 40.68 -39.30
C THR A 498 -28.56 40.15 -38.97
N THR A 499 -29.50 40.46 -39.87
CA THR A 499 -30.95 40.29 -39.71
C THR A 499 -31.46 38.96 -40.25
N ALA A 500 -32.39 38.31 -39.54
CA ALA A 500 -33.45 37.49 -40.14
C ALA A 500 -34.63 37.33 -39.17
N GLU A 501 -35.84 37.74 -39.58
CA GLU A 501 -37.09 37.55 -38.84
C GLU A 501 -37.76 36.19 -39.15
N PRO A 502 -38.65 35.68 -38.28
CA PRO A 502 -39.33 34.39 -38.46
C PRO A 502 -40.65 34.50 -39.26
N SER A 503 -40.91 33.54 -40.16
CA SER A 503 -42.18 33.42 -40.89
C SER A 503 -43.12 32.37 -40.28
N LYS A 504 -44.44 32.62 -40.38
CA LYS A 504 -45.50 31.88 -39.69
C LYS A 504 -46.20 30.83 -40.57
N ASN A 505 -46.71 29.80 -39.90
CA ASN A 505 -48.05 29.16 -40.08
C ASN A 505 -48.41 28.22 -41.26
N GLN A 506 -49.14 27.17 -40.83
CA GLN A 506 -50.36 26.55 -41.44
C GLN A 506 -50.27 25.43 -42.50
N SER A 507 -50.36 24.18 -42.00
CA SER A 507 -51.45 23.19 -42.23
C SER A 507 -52.23 23.10 -43.56
N PHE A 508 -52.39 21.90 -44.16
CA PHE A 508 -53.66 21.10 -44.21
C PHE A 508 -53.60 19.75 -45.00
N GLN A 509 -54.49 18.80 -44.62
CA GLN A 509 -55.17 17.72 -45.40
C GLN A 509 -54.49 16.43 -45.98
N ALA A 510 -54.68 15.32 -45.27
CA ALA A 510 -55.39 14.04 -45.58
C ALA A 510 -55.56 13.43 -47.01
N GLY A 511 -55.53 12.08 -47.09
CA GLY A 511 -56.43 11.28 -47.97
C GLY A 511 -55.96 9.88 -48.46
N HIS A 512 -56.58 8.79 -47.94
CA HIS A 512 -56.87 7.43 -48.52
C HIS A 512 -55.84 6.68 -49.44
N THR A 513 -55.70 5.34 -49.42
CA THR A 513 -56.71 4.34 -49.90
C THR A 513 -56.28 2.86 -49.68
N LEU A 514 -57.29 1.99 -49.40
CA LEU A 514 -57.50 0.51 -49.62
C LEU A 514 -56.48 -0.31 -50.48
N ALA A 515 -56.36 -1.67 -50.46
CA ALA A 515 -56.90 -2.77 -49.62
C ALA A 515 -56.18 -4.13 -49.95
N THR A 516 -56.61 -5.24 -49.31
CA THR A 516 -56.10 -6.63 -49.32
C THR A 516 -56.69 -7.53 -50.45
N PRO A 517 -56.75 -8.88 -50.36
CA PRO A 517 -55.70 -9.94 -50.39
C PRO A 517 -55.96 -11.01 -51.51
N ILE A 518 -55.22 -12.14 -51.54
CA ILE A 518 -55.72 -13.46 -52.03
C ILE A 518 -54.88 -14.63 -51.46
N ASP A 519 -55.48 -15.83 -51.45
CA ASP A 519 -55.14 -17.05 -50.69
C ASP A 519 -54.85 -18.27 -51.61
N ARG A 520 -54.46 -19.42 -51.01
CA ARG A 520 -54.24 -20.79 -51.58
C ARG A 520 -52.85 -21.07 -52.19
N GLY A 521 -52.28 -22.28 -52.08
CA GLY A 521 -52.68 -23.45 -51.29
C GLY A 521 -52.05 -24.78 -51.77
N VAL A 522 -51.94 -25.76 -50.86
CA VAL A 522 -51.87 -27.23 -51.07
C VAL A 522 -50.77 -27.83 -51.96
N ALA A 523 -49.85 -28.59 -51.35
CA ALA A 523 -49.51 -29.97 -51.74
C ALA A 523 -48.62 -30.64 -50.67
N GLY A 524 -48.87 -31.91 -50.36
CA GLY A 524 -47.92 -32.79 -49.69
C GLY A 524 -47.83 -34.11 -50.44
N VAL A 525 -46.79 -34.92 -50.23
CA VAL A 525 -46.68 -36.34 -50.62
C VAL A 525 -45.41 -36.94 -49.99
N ALA A 526 -45.55 -38.10 -49.30
CA ALA A 526 -44.68 -39.29 -49.22
C ALA A 526 -43.13 -39.17 -49.01
N SER A 527 -42.37 -40.22 -48.61
CA SER A 527 -42.60 -41.40 -47.76
C SER A 527 -41.29 -42.22 -47.60
N GLN A 528 -41.09 -42.86 -46.44
CA GLN A 528 -40.38 -44.15 -46.22
C GLN A 528 -38.86 -44.34 -46.48
N GLY A 529 -38.23 -45.03 -45.51
CA GLY A 529 -37.05 -45.93 -45.67
C GLY A 529 -35.65 -45.29 -45.52
N THR A 530 -34.57 -45.97 -45.11
CA THR A 530 -34.28 -47.30 -44.48
C THR A 530 -32.73 -47.35 -44.23
N GLN A 531 -32.08 -48.13 -43.36
CA GLN A 531 -32.37 -49.09 -42.28
C GLN A 531 -31.04 -49.36 -41.49
N CYS A 532 -31.07 -49.94 -40.26
CA CYS A 532 -29.94 -50.68 -39.62
C CYS A 532 -28.66 -49.88 -39.22
N ASP A 533 -27.85 -50.20 -38.21
CA ASP A 533 -27.84 -51.10 -37.02
C ASP A 533 -27.07 -50.30 -35.92
N GLY A 534 -27.08 -50.54 -34.60
CA GLY A 534 -27.35 -51.74 -33.81
C GLY A 534 -26.05 -52.25 -33.17
N ASP A 535 -25.74 -51.85 -31.92
CA ASP A 535 -24.97 -52.70 -30.98
C ASP A 535 -24.97 -52.27 -29.49
N VAL A 536 -25.50 -53.18 -28.67
CA VAL A 536 -25.10 -53.66 -27.33
C VAL A 536 -24.75 -52.71 -26.15
N CYS A 537 -25.62 -52.80 -25.14
CA CYS A 537 -25.42 -52.76 -23.68
C CYS A 537 -23.99 -52.67 -23.08
N GLN A 538 -23.85 -51.87 -22.02
CA GLN A 538 -24.02 -52.38 -20.63
C GLN A 538 -24.17 -51.25 -19.61
N SER A 539 -25.06 -51.44 -18.64
CA SER A 539 -25.25 -50.57 -17.47
C SER A 539 -25.10 -51.38 -16.19
N SER A 540 -24.40 -50.83 -15.19
CA SER A 540 -24.27 -51.46 -13.87
C SER A 540 -24.46 -50.44 -12.74
N LYS A 541 -25.40 -50.75 -11.85
CA LYS A 541 -25.68 -50.01 -10.61
C LYS A 541 -24.87 -50.62 -9.46
N VAL A 542 -24.22 -49.80 -8.64
CA VAL A 542 -23.83 -50.09 -7.24
C VAL A 542 -23.88 -48.74 -6.50
N ALA A 543 -24.92 -48.42 -5.71
CA ALA A 543 -25.26 -48.88 -4.35
C ALA A 543 -24.48 -48.14 -3.23
N THR A 544 -25.24 -47.48 -2.36
CA THR A 544 -24.81 -46.89 -1.08
C THR A 544 -24.57 -47.98 -0.01
N PRO A 545 -23.77 -47.66 1.02
CA PRO A 545 -24.01 -48.17 2.37
C PRO A 545 -24.09 -47.03 3.40
N GLY A 546 -24.83 -47.27 4.49
CA GLY A 546 -25.02 -46.32 5.60
C GLY A 546 -24.34 -46.74 6.90
N HIS A 547 -24.44 -45.84 7.87
CA HIS A 547 -24.21 -45.99 9.33
C HIS A 547 -23.44 -47.20 9.89
N THR A 548 -22.38 -46.89 10.66
CA THR A 548 -22.20 -47.50 11.99
C THR A 548 -21.97 -46.40 13.04
N SER A 549 -22.47 -46.65 14.24
CA SER A 549 -22.33 -45.77 15.42
C SER A 549 -21.24 -46.29 16.36
N LYS A 550 -20.56 -45.40 17.08
CA LYS A 550 -19.86 -45.74 18.33
C LYS A 550 -19.69 -44.52 19.22
N THR A 551 -20.38 -44.56 20.36
CA THR A 551 -20.31 -43.59 21.46
C THR A 551 -19.14 -43.90 22.39
N ARG A 552 -18.33 -42.89 22.77
CA ARG A 552 -17.85 -42.78 24.15
C ARG A 552 -17.34 -41.38 24.55
N CYS A 553 -18.07 -40.79 25.49
CA CYS A 553 -17.64 -40.03 26.68
C CYS A 553 -16.21 -39.44 26.76
N GLY A 554 -16.14 -38.13 27.04
CA GLY A 554 -14.95 -37.43 27.52
C GLY A 554 -15.27 -35.96 27.83
N GLN A 555 -15.57 -35.63 29.10
CA GLN A 555 -15.86 -34.25 29.54
C GLN A 555 -14.59 -33.40 29.67
N PRO A 556 -14.70 -32.05 29.60
CA PRO A 556 -13.55 -31.16 29.66
C PRO A 556 -13.00 -31.04 31.09
N GLN A 557 -11.68 -31.09 31.26
CA GLN A 557 -11.04 -30.69 32.50
C GLN A 557 -10.66 -29.21 32.46
N THR A 558 -11.29 -28.46 33.35
CA THR A 558 -10.84 -27.15 33.80
C THR A 558 -9.52 -27.28 34.56
N PHE A 559 -8.53 -26.44 34.24
CA PHE A 559 -7.57 -25.99 35.23
C PHE A 559 -7.61 -24.47 35.34
N SER A 560 -7.84 -24.01 36.56
CA SER A 560 -7.84 -22.62 36.96
C SER A 560 -6.46 -22.23 37.46
N GLU A 561 -5.99 -21.03 37.10
CA GLU A 561 -5.12 -20.28 38.00
C GLU A 561 -5.54 -18.81 38.01
N GLN A 562 -5.35 -18.16 39.15
CA GLN A 562 -6.02 -16.91 39.53
C GLN A 562 -5.02 -15.75 39.65
N GLY A 563 -5.52 -14.52 39.48
CA GLY A 563 -4.80 -13.27 39.79
C GLY A 563 -4.37 -12.51 38.53
N LEU A 564 -4.64 -11.21 38.37
CA LEU A 564 -5.26 -10.23 39.27
C LEU A 564 -6.17 -9.26 38.49
N GLU A 565 -7.21 -8.76 39.15
CA GLU A 565 -8.16 -7.80 38.56
C GLU A 565 -7.56 -6.39 38.39
N ALA A 566 -7.98 -5.70 37.32
CA ALA A 566 -8.10 -4.25 37.31
C ALA A 566 -9.31 -3.83 36.45
N LYS A 567 -10.49 -3.74 37.08
CA LYS A 567 -11.73 -3.26 36.43
C LYS A 567 -11.62 -1.77 36.09
N TRP A 568 -12.00 -1.40 34.86
CA TRP A 568 -12.41 -0.03 34.52
C TRP A 568 -13.80 -0.05 33.85
N PRO A 569 -14.73 0.84 34.22
CA PRO A 569 -16.13 0.74 33.80
C PRO A 569 -16.42 1.33 32.42
N HIS A 570 -17.41 0.77 31.73
CA HIS A 570 -17.92 1.30 30.45
C HIS A 570 -18.80 2.55 30.62
N ARG A 571 -18.67 3.48 29.64
CA ARG A 571 -19.64 4.42 29.02
C ARG A 571 -19.08 5.86 28.94
N PRO A 572 -19.59 6.72 28.03
CA PRO A 572 -19.85 6.52 26.60
C PRO A 572 -19.19 7.63 25.75
N HIS A 573 -19.48 7.71 24.45
CA HIS A 573 -18.98 8.77 23.55
C HIS A 573 -19.17 10.20 24.10
N LEU A 574 -18.13 11.03 23.99
CA LEU A 574 -18.29 12.47 23.88
C LEU A 574 -17.34 13.05 22.82
N ASP A 575 -17.91 13.45 21.69
CA ASP A 575 -17.23 14.28 20.68
C ASP A 575 -17.04 15.70 21.24
N ARG A 576 -15.78 16.11 21.43
CA ARG A 576 -15.41 17.52 21.64
C ARG A 576 -14.10 17.86 20.95
N ARG A 577 -14.23 18.66 19.89
CA ARG A 577 -13.21 19.59 19.36
C ARG A 577 -12.27 20.09 20.46
N LEU A 578 -11.00 19.70 20.40
CA LEU A 578 -9.95 20.39 21.16
C LEU A 578 -9.54 21.65 20.41
N LYS A 579 -9.65 22.79 21.10
CA LYS A 579 -9.11 24.07 20.64
C LYS A 579 -7.59 23.95 20.48
N VAL A 580 -7.07 24.67 19.50
CA VAL A 580 -5.67 25.09 19.48
C VAL A 580 -5.50 26.14 20.57
N ASP A 581 -4.59 25.90 21.52
CA ASP A 581 -3.88 26.90 22.32
C ASP A 581 -2.59 26.24 22.85
N GLY A 582 -1.52 27.01 22.98
CA GLY A 582 -0.15 26.49 23.16
C GLY A 582 0.07 25.72 24.45
N ALA A 583 0.72 24.55 24.36
CA ALA A 583 1.26 23.82 25.49
C ALA A 583 2.78 23.74 25.36
N GLY A 584 3.49 24.31 26.34
CA GLY A 584 4.94 24.25 26.40
C GLY A 584 5.42 22.84 26.72
N PHE A 585 6.16 22.23 25.79
CA PHE A 585 6.78 20.93 25.98
C PHE A 585 8.24 21.10 26.42
N GLN A 586 8.74 20.22 27.29
CA GLN A 586 10.18 20.02 27.38
C GLN A 586 10.71 19.48 26.04
N VAL A 587 11.85 20.00 25.57
CA VAL A 587 12.41 19.66 24.25
C VAL A 587 12.55 18.14 24.05
N GLY A 588 13.06 17.44 25.07
CA GLY A 588 13.22 15.98 25.03
C GLY A 588 11.90 15.20 24.89
N ASP A 589 10.81 15.69 25.49
CA ASP A 589 9.49 15.05 25.37
C ASP A 589 8.79 15.38 24.05
N ALA A 590 9.02 16.57 23.48
CA ALA A 590 8.57 16.87 22.11
C ALA A 590 9.23 15.93 21.09
N VAL A 591 10.56 15.75 21.15
CA VAL A 591 11.31 14.81 20.30
C VAL A 591 10.80 13.37 20.49
N ARG A 592 10.65 12.92 21.74
CA ARG A 592 10.17 11.57 22.08
C ARG A 592 8.73 11.34 21.60
N LYS A 593 7.87 12.37 21.63
CA LYS A 593 6.48 12.31 21.13
C LYS A 593 6.43 12.25 19.60
N ALA A 594 7.24 13.05 18.90
CA ALA A 594 7.37 12.98 17.44
C ALA A 594 7.81 11.56 17.01
N GLY A 595 8.88 11.04 17.62
CA GLY A 595 9.40 9.70 17.32
C GLY A 595 8.44 8.55 17.60
N LYS A 596 7.62 8.63 18.67
CA LYS A 596 6.63 7.57 19.00
C LYS A 596 5.35 7.61 18.17
N THR A 597 4.93 8.79 17.71
CA THR A 597 3.61 8.95 17.07
C THR A 597 3.70 9.13 15.55
N GLY A 598 4.85 9.57 15.03
CA GLY A 598 5.03 9.93 13.63
C GLY A 598 4.33 11.24 13.22
N TRP A 599 4.01 12.10 14.19
CA TRP A 599 3.40 13.41 13.94
C TRP A 599 4.48 14.46 13.67
N ARG A 600 4.23 15.35 12.71
CA ARG A 600 5.09 16.51 12.46
C ARG A 600 4.68 17.64 13.42
N GLY A 601 5.67 18.19 14.11
CA GLY A 601 5.50 19.31 15.03
C GLY A 601 6.34 20.49 14.57
N GLU A 602 5.74 21.66 14.50
CA GLU A 602 6.41 22.93 14.19
C GLU A 602 6.63 23.70 15.50
N ILE A 603 7.87 24.11 15.80
CA ILE A 603 8.16 24.96 16.97
C ILE A 603 7.66 26.36 16.64
N VAL A 604 6.61 26.80 17.33
CA VAL A 604 6.03 28.14 17.18
C VAL A 604 6.81 29.17 18.00
N ARG A 605 7.37 28.74 19.14
CA ARG A 605 8.13 29.61 20.04
C ARG A 605 9.09 28.82 20.90
N ILE A 606 10.32 29.31 21.07
CA ILE A 606 11.24 28.86 22.12
C ILE A 606 10.94 29.70 23.37
N VAL A 607 10.58 29.03 24.47
CA VAL A 607 10.18 29.68 25.73
C VAL A 607 11.36 29.77 26.70
N SER A 608 12.22 28.74 26.70
CA SER A 608 13.51 28.70 27.40
C SER A 608 14.41 27.63 26.76
N PRO A 609 15.71 27.51 27.14
CA PRO A 609 16.59 26.47 26.60
C PRO A 609 16.09 25.03 26.81
N THR A 610 15.12 24.81 27.71
CA THR A 610 14.53 23.50 27.99
C THR A 610 13.08 23.35 27.52
N HIS A 611 12.40 24.44 27.11
CA HIS A 611 10.96 24.42 26.79
C HIS A 611 10.62 25.14 25.47
N VAL A 612 9.78 24.48 24.66
CA VAL A 612 9.30 24.94 23.35
C VAL A 612 7.79 24.76 23.21
N ASP A 613 7.11 25.74 22.61
CA ASP A 613 5.72 25.60 22.19
C ASP A 613 5.69 24.96 20.79
N VAL A 614 5.02 23.80 20.67
CA VAL A 614 4.97 23.02 19.43
C VAL A 614 3.54 22.87 18.93
N LYS A 615 3.30 23.32 17.69
CA LYS A 615 2.04 23.11 16.97
C LYS A 615 2.14 21.83 16.16
N TRP A 616 1.26 20.88 16.48
CA TRP A 616 1.23 19.56 15.84
C TRP A 616 0.22 19.56 14.69
N THR A 617 0.63 19.11 13.51
CA THR A 617 -0.27 18.91 12.36
C THR A 617 -0.61 17.42 12.22
N GLY A 618 -1.86 17.13 11.84
CA GLY A 618 -2.41 15.75 11.83
C GLY A 618 -2.04 14.91 10.60
N GLU A 619 -1.08 15.36 9.80
CA GLU A 619 -0.75 14.75 8.51
C GLU A 619 0.47 13.82 8.63
N LYS A 620 0.28 12.54 8.28
CA LYS A 620 1.38 11.59 8.06
C LYS A 620 1.83 11.66 6.60
N HIS A 621 2.85 12.46 6.31
CA HIS A 621 3.43 12.54 4.97
C HIS A 621 4.55 11.50 4.75
N PRO A 622 4.77 10.96 3.54
CA PRO A 622 5.68 9.82 3.31
C PRO A 622 7.17 10.16 3.20
N GLN A 623 7.58 11.41 3.48
CA GLN A 623 8.98 11.85 3.38
C GLN A 623 9.55 12.11 4.77
N GLN A 624 10.63 11.41 5.11
CA GLN A 624 11.37 11.61 6.36
C GLN A 624 11.99 13.02 6.36
N MET A 625 11.44 13.93 7.17
CA MET A 625 12.21 15.08 7.63
C MET A 625 13.03 14.65 8.83
N ALA A 626 14.34 14.88 8.78
CA ALA A 626 15.29 14.23 9.66
C ALA A 626 15.25 14.79 11.10
N ILE A 627 15.57 13.94 12.07
CA ILE A 627 15.85 14.31 13.46
C ILE A 627 16.98 15.38 13.55
N ALA A 628 17.81 15.49 12.50
CA ALA A 628 18.89 16.46 12.37
C ALA A 628 18.48 17.92 12.63
N ASP A 629 17.30 18.37 12.16
CA ASP A 629 16.89 19.78 12.29
C ASP A 629 16.63 20.19 13.75
N LEU A 630 16.14 19.26 14.57
CA LEU A 630 15.94 19.49 16.02
C LEU A 630 17.24 19.35 16.81
N GLN A 631 18.16 18.51 16.35
CA GLN A 631 19.49 18.35 16.95
C GLN A 631 20.36 19.62 16.71
N LEU A 632 20.29 20.18 15.51
CA LEU A 632 20.98 21.42 15.13
C LEU A 632 20.55 22.62 16.01
N ILE A 633 19.26 22.70 16.34
CA ILE A 633 18.70 23.74 17.22
C ILE A 633 19.17 23.54 18.68
N LEU A 634 19.32 22.30 19.13
CA LEU A 634 19.89 21.97 20.45
C LEU A 634 21.35 22.45 20.57
N ASP A 635 22.18 22.20 19.55
CA ASP A 635 23.58 22.65 19.52
C ASP A 635 23.71 24.19 19.42
N GLN A 636 22.80 24.85 18.69
CA GLN A 636 22.72 26.32 18.62
C GLN A 636 22.25 26.95 19.94
N ALA A 637 21.33 26.30 20.66
CA ALA A 637 20.87 26.75 21.97
C ALA A 637 21.94 26.59 23.07
N GLN A 638 22.84 25.61 22.95
CA GLN A 638 23.93 25.37 23.90
C GLN A 638 25.19 26.22 23.63
N SER A 639 25.32 26.80 22.44
CA SER A 639 26.52 27.56 22.03
C SER A 639 26.42 29.08 22.17
N SER A 640 25.29 29.61 22.67
CA SER A 640 25.07 31.06 22.86
C SER A 640 25.65 31.59 24.19
N PRO A 641 26.63 32.51 24.19
CA PRO A 641 27.14 33.11 25.42
C PRO A 641 26.13 34.07 26.06
N SER A 642 26.09 34.12 27.39
CA SER A 642 25.15 34.94 28.15
C SER A 642 25.35 36.45 27.95
N LEU A 643 24.39 37.11 27.32
CA LEU A 643 24.25 38.57 27.36
C LEU A 643 23.29 38.99 28.47
N ASN A 644 23.85 39.35 29.63
CA ASN A 644 23.14 40.12 30.65
C ASN A 644 22.78 41.50 30.07
N GLY A 645 21.50 41.90 30.14
CA GLY A 645 21.04 43.14 29.50
C GLY A 645 19.65 43.62 29.95
N THR A 646 19.56 44.11 31.19
CA THR A 646 18.63 45.17 31.66
C THR A 646 17.16 45.17 31.21
N HIS A 647 16.25 44.95 32.18
CA HIS A 647 14.84 45.34 32.08
C HIS A 647 14.67 46.84 31.78
N HIS A 648 13.79 47.17 30.84
CA HIS A 648 13.04 48.43 30.85
C HIS A 648 11.54 48.18 30.72
N ASN A 649 10.77 48.71 31.67
CA ASN A 649 9.31 48.78 31.61
C ASN A 649 8.90 49.92 30.66
N GLY A 650 7.86 49.71 29.86
CA GLY A 650 7.25 50.76 29.05
C GLY A 650 5.86 50.34 28.57
N HIS A 651 4.80 50.97 29.09
CA HIS A 651 3.44 50.80 28.62
C HIS A 651 3.21 51.56 27.31
N SER A 652 2.63 50.88 26.31
CA SER A 652 1.52 51.39 25.48
C SER A 652 0.97 50.26 24.61
#